data_AF-Q9UVY1-F1
#
_entry.id   AF-Q9UVY1-F1
#
_cell.length_a   1.000
_cell.length_b   1.000
_cell.length_c   1.000
_cell.angle_alpha   90.00
_cell.angle_beta   90.00
_cell.angle_gamma   90.00
#
_symmetry.space_group_name_H-M   'P 1'
#
loop_
_entity.id
_entity.type
_entity.pdbx_description
1 polymer ?
#
loop_
_entity_poly.entity_id
_entity_poly.type
_entity_poly.pdbx_seq_one_letter_code
_entity_poly.pdbx_strand_id
1 'polypeptide(L)'
;PTYGNQNTHLKARDPQVSAKITPFKDFVAEDEDIFAYILKEDYQDQEKCESKLEEYCNELKVIDPELDKVYSKVKEICNNIEQKCKDIKAKIEKKIDGIRELIPVLAIKSIFYEECNKYFDTCMFFEPTKNYQVIDFCIFFRDTCYLHKQKEMRNEVFLRALGADITKSKDFQEKKQEICPTLIKKGDDLALLCLEDISFEDFNKDIDSFCGSLSDLINNGRKEEICYEKLGIYSPLKERCEEKKSELKKLCEGKGIIYMPLVKGFNPIEREMTLSEKIGLENLYKEGRNRGLILGTLEKTLNDMLILLSFTTKADNMENKCKNVLDTRCSYLKTISSEFKELCEKKNKYEEKCKDISKATNRCRKLKKELYQDGTSTEIKDKESYPLSYDKFSTSFTEDECLDVISECTYIRRSCEPNMYIECQNLKLACHKKKEDQLFIKLIGSQLYRLNKLESNVKRVDGCQRIVMEKCAAFKNNDIEIFMRCLWPKEICLRLEKIISAQLKDLEQVLNEVRDSPNEKDCIKLKEDCDGILKDLGLNNGKCVTLKERCEYFKVTRELKYAFLKEKSDALADNEKCMKALKDKCDKLSKKEKNLYHVSCLLQKETCEFMVLEAKNHCNIFKKNLEKHGILNKTKDSNETLVKKLCTTWGSYCRQLMENCPDTLKKGSNSHNEKGVCLQLKDNCKSFWVEKKVEDKPSKEDGKKVEDKPSKEDGKKVEDKPPKEDEKKVEDKPSKEEVKPNEGMKIRIPDMIKIMLLGVIVMGM
;
A
#
# COMPACT_ATOMS: atom_id res chain seq x y z
N PRO A 1 -6.82 18.70 -7.27
CA PRO A 1 -7.19 17.67 -6.27
C PRO A 1 -5.92 17.19 -5.55
N THR A 2 -5.57 17.90 -4.50
CA THR A 2 -4.47 17.59 -3.59
C THR A 2 -4.85 16.35 -2.78
N TYR A 3 -4.21 15.22 -3.09
CA TYR A 3 -4.31 14.02 -2.28
C TYR A 3 -3.55 14.25 -0.98
N GLY A 4 -4.32 14.39 0.11
CA GLY A 4 -3.81 14.49 1.46
C GLY A 4 -3.12 13.19 1.85
N ASN A 5 -1.84 13.33 2.16
CA ASN A 5 -0.99 12.33 2.77
C ASN A 5 -1.57 11.95 4.15
N GLN A 6 -2.38 10.89 4.21
CA GLN A 6 -2.79 10.28 5.48
C GLN A 6 -1.80 9.16 5.84
N ASN A 7 -0.56 9.55 6.08
CA ASN A 7 0.40 8.74 6.84
C ASN A 7 0.46 9.34 8.24
N THR A 8 -0.62 9.16 9.02
CA THR A 8 -0.69 9.64 10.42
C THR A 8 -0.04 8.68 11.41
N HIS A 9 0.44 7.50 10.97
CA HIS A 9 1.00 6.49 11.88
C HIS A 9 2.45 6.75 12.31
N LEU A 10 3.12 7.81 11.85
CA LEU A 10 4.47 8.16 12.31
C LEU A 10 4.65 9.68 12.45
N LYS A 11 3.92 10.29 13.39
CA LYS A 11 4.37 11.58 13.94
C LYS A 11 5.23 11.34 15.17
N ALA A 12 6.52 11.09 14.96
CA ALA A 12 7.49 11.60 15.91
C ALA A 12 7.37 13.13 15.87
N ARG A 13 6.99 13.75 16.99
CA ARG A 13 7.02 15.22 17.11
C ARG A 13 8.45 15.70 16.84
N ASP A 14 8.56 16.84 16.15
CA ASP A 14 9.81 17.57 15.94
C ASP A 14 10.63 17.65 17.26
N PRO A 15 11.95 17.37 17.24
CA PRO A 15 12.77 17.32 18.45
C PRO A 15 13.19 18.70 18.98
N GLN A 16 12.49 19.79 18.63
CA GLN A 16 12.76 21.13 19.16
C GLN A 16 11.73 21.55 20.21
N VAL A 17 11.61 20.79 21.29
CA VAL A 17 11.20 21.34 22.59
C VAL A 17 12.01 20.61 23.65
N SER A 18 12.85 21.35 24.36
CA SER A 18 13.70 20.89 25.46
C SER A 18 12.91 20.02 26.46
N ALA A 19 13.19 18.71 26.47
CA ALA A 19 12.56 17.78 27.40
C ALA A 19 13.32 17.77 28.73
N LYS A 20 12.65 18.18 29.81
CA LYS A 20 12.98 17.69 31.15
C LYS A 20 12.87 16.16 31.11
N ILE A 21 13.98 15.49 31.43
CA ILE A 21 14.10 14.03 31.48
C ILE A 21 13.01 13.51 32.43
N THR A 22 11.99 12.88 31.88
CA THR A 22 10.98 12.15 32.65
C THR A 22 11.41 10.69 32.63
N PRO A 23 11.46 9.98 33.77
CA PRO A 23 11.83 8.56 33.80
C PRO A 23 10.93 7.72 32.87
N PHE A 24 11.52 6.67 32.30
CA PHE A 24 10.87 5.70 31.41
C PHE A 24 9.58 5.15 32.03
N LYS A 25 8.59 4.87 31.19
CA LYS A 25 7.44 4.07 31.60
C LYS A 25 7.80 2.60 31.40
N ASP A 26 7.76 1.81 32.47
CA ASP A 26 8.20 0.42 32.45
C ASP A 26 7.38 -0.46 31.50
N PHE A 27 8.07 -1.31 30.74
CA PHE A 27 7.49 -2.30 29.86
C PHE A 27 6.94 -3.50 30.65
N VAL A 28 5.84 -4.11 30.19
CA VAL A 28 5.18 -5.27 30.81
C VAL A 28 5.83 -6.59 30.34
N ALA A 29 7.15 -6.72 30.49
CA ALA A 29 7.87 -7.98 30.31
C ALA A 29 8.39 -8.42 31.67
N GLU A 30 8.34 -9.71 31.99
CA GLU A 30 8.90 -10.21 33.24
C GLU A 30 10.43 -10.23 33.13
N ASP A 31 11.14 -10.07 34.25
CA ASP A 31 12.61 -10.01 34.23
C ASP A 31 13.20 -11.26 33.56
N GLU A 32 12.58 -12.40 33.81
CA GLU A 32 12.97 -13.71 33.28
C GLU A 32 12.94 -13.79 31.77
N ASP A 33 11.97 -13.11 31.16
CA ASP A 33 11.86 -13.04 29.71
C ASP A 33 13.05 -12.24 29.14
N ILE A 34 13.38 -11.11 29.77
CA ILE A 34 14.53 -10.26 29.39
C ILE A 34 15.84 -11.02 29.57
N PHE A 35 16.00 -11.74 30.69
CA PHE A 35 17.18 -12.57 30.94
C PHE A 35 17.32 -13.69 29.92
N ALA A 36 16.24 -14.42 29.58
CA ALA A 36 16.29 -15.48 28.57
C ALA A 36 16.82 -14.96 27.22
N TYR A 37 16.42 -13.74 26.84
CA TYR A 37 16.88 -13.11 25.60
C TYR A 37 18.35 -12.67 25.63
N ILE A 38 18.80 -12.07 26.73
CA ILE A 38 20.18 -11.58 26.88
C ILE A 38 21.17 -12.75 27.02
N LEU A 39 20.84 -13.71 27.90
CA LEU A 39 21.69 -14.84 28.24
C LEU A 39 21.70 -15.93 27.17
N LYS A 40 20.64 -16.05 26.36
CA LYS A 40 20.56 -17.06 25.29
C LYS A 40 20.77 -18.47 25.87
N GLU A 41 21.75 -19.23 25.39
CA GLU A 41 22.10 -20.56 25.90
C GLU A 41 22.96 -20.53 27.19
N ASP A 42 23.54 -19.37 27.52
CA ASP A 42 24.47 -19.21 28.65
C ASP A 42 23.79 -19.18 30.02
N TYR A 43 22.46 -19.08 30.09
CA TYR A 43 21.69 -19.11 31.36
C TYR A 43 21.84 -20.43 32.14
N GLN A 44 22.27 -21.51 31.48
CA GLN A 44 22.36 -22.84 32.07
C GLN A 44 23.53 -22.99 33.04
N ASP A 45 24.54 -22.11 32.90
CA ASP A 45 25.79 -22.13 33.63
C ASP A 45 25.98 -20.78 34.35
N GLN A 46 26.32 -20.82 35.64
CA GLN A 46 26.39 -19.61 36.46
C GLN A 46 27.54 -18.70 36.02
N GLU A 47 28.73 -19.25 35.75
CA GLU A 47 29.90 -18.46 35.35
C GLU A 47 29.67 -17.82 33.97
N LYS A 48 29.06 -18.57 33.04
CA LYS A 48 28.69 -18.02 31.72
C LYS A 48 27.60 -16.96 31.83
N CYS A 49 26.60 -17.15 32.70
CA CYS A 49 25.58 -16.15 32.96
C CYS A 49 26.20 -14.82 33.42
N GLU A 50 27.10 -14.88 34.40
CA GLU A 50 27.76 -13.69 34.94
C GLU A 50 28.61 -13.00 33.87
N SER A 51 29.47 -13.76 33.19
CA SER A 51 30.31 -13.26 32.10
C SER A 51 29.50 -12.61 30.97
N LYS A 52 28.36 -13.22 30.60
CA LYS A 52 27.51 -12.71 29.52
C LYS A 52 26.80 -11.41 29.89
N LEU A 53 26.32 -11.29 31.13
CA LEU A 53 25.71 -10.05 31.62
C LEU A 53 26.75 -8.95 31.79
N GLU A 54 27.97 -9.27 32.23
CA GLU A 54 29.06 -8.29 32.29
C GLU A 54 29.41 -7.76 30.90
N GLU A 55 29.57 -8.64 29.91
CA GLU A 55 29.79 -8.27 28.50
C GLU A 55 28.68 -7.32 28.03
N TYR A 56 27.42 -7.76 28.17
CA TYR A 56 26.24 -7.01 27.76
C TYR A 56 26.18 -5.60 28.39
N CYS A 57 26.35 -5.53 29.71
CA CYS A 57 26.28 -4.26 30.44
C CYS A 57 27.46 -3.34 30.12
N ASN A 58 28.65 -3.89 29.88
CA ASN A 58 29.81 -3.11 29.46
C ASN A 58 29.61 -2.52 28.06
N GLU A 59 29.04 -3.28 27.12
CA GLU A 59 28.70 -2.77 25.79
C GLU A 59 27.74 -1.57 25.86
N LEU A 60 26.72 -1.64 26.72
CA LEU A 60 25.80 -0.52 26.93
C LEU A 60 26.48 0.68 27.58
N LYS A 61 27.34 0.46 28.60
CA LYS A 61 28.07 1.53 29.30
C LYS A 61 29.07 2.28 28.41
N VAL A 62 29.60 1.65 27.36
CA VAL A 62 30.44 2.33 26.36
C VAL A 62 29.67 3.46 25.66
N ILE A 63 28.38 3.27 25.43
CA ILE A 63 27.52 4.24 24.73
C ILE A 63 26.84 5.21 25.72
N ASP A 64 26.44 4.70 26.87
CA ASP A 64 25.72 5.41 27.92
C ASP A 64 26.22 4.98 29.32
N PRO A 65 27.27 5.62 29.85
CA PRO A 65 27.95 5.19 31.07
C PRO A 65 27.05 5.06 32.30
N GLU A 66 26.01 5.88 32.39
CA GLU A 66 25.07 5.89 33.53
C GLU A 66 23.84 5.01 33.30
N LEU A 67 23.69 4.42 32.10
CA LEU A 67 22.53 3.63 31.69
C LEU A 67 21.20 4.39 31.85
N ASP A 68 21.20 5.69 31.59
CA ASP A 68 20.04 6.57 31.66
C ASP A 68 19.21 6.60 30.36
N LYS A 69 19.69 5.96 29.30
CA LYS A 69 19.04 5.83 27.99
C LYS A 69 18.54 4.40 27.72
N VAL A 70 18.59 3.52 28.71
CA VAL A 70 18.01 2.17 28.64
C VAL A 70 16.77 2.05 29.50
N TYR A 71 15.97 1.01 29.26
CA TYR A 71 14.84 0.69 30.12
C TYR A 71 15.30 0.43 31.56
N SER A 72 14.50 0.88 32.53
CA SER A 72 14.73 0.73 33.97
C SER A 72 15.12 -0.70 34.37
N LYS A 73 14.40 -1.71 33.86
CA LYS A 73 14.69 -3.14 34.08
C LYS A 73 16.06 -3.55 33.57
N VAL A 74 16.49 -3.03 32.42
CA VAL A 74 17.84 -3.28 31.88
C VAL A 74 18.90 -2.64 32.76
N LYS A 75 18.69 -1.39 33.20
CA LYS A 75 19.56 -0.72 34.16
C LYS A 75 19.67 -1.51 35.47
N GLU A 76 18.55 -2.04 35.94
CA GLU A 76 18.50 -2.88 37.13
C GLU A 76 19.29 -4.17 36.90
N ILE A 77 19.11 -4.89 35.79
CA ILE A 77 19.84 -6.12 35.42
C ILE A 77 21.36 -5.93 35.53
N CYS A 78 21.87 -4.76 35.13
CA CYS A 78 23.29 -4.43 35.22
C CYS A 78 23.84 -4.14 36.63
N ASN A 79 22.98 -4.19 37.66
CA ASN A 79 23.37 -4.09 39.06
C ASN A 79 23.35 -5.48 39.71
N ASN A 80 24.38 -5.82 40.52
CA ASN A 80 24.43 -7.05 41.32
C ASN A 80 24.25 -8.35 40.49
N ILE A 81 25.06 -8.49 39.44
CA ILE A 81 24.99 -9.59 38.44
C ILE A 81 25.05 -10.98 39.08
N GLU A 82 25.97 -11.20 40.03
CA GLU A 82 26.14 -12.49 40.72
C GLU A 82 24.84 -12.97 41.37
N GLN A 83 24.14 -12.08 42.09
CA GLN A 83 22.88 -12.43 42.74
C GLN A 83 21.77 -12.73 41.74
N LYS A 84 21.80 -12.06 40.58
CA LYS A 84 20.79 -12.25 39.52
C LYS A 84 20.93 -13.60 38.83
N CYS A 85 22.16 -14.08 38.64
CA CYS A 85 22.39 -15.38 38.03
C CYS A 85 22.00 -16.59 38.91
N LYS A 86 21.96 -16.44 40.25
CA LYS A 86 21.65 -17.56 41.18
C LYS A 86 20.25 -18.14 40.99
N ASP A 87 19.23 -17.31 40.82
CA ASP A 87 17.83 -17.75 40.78
C ASP A 87 17.24 -17.80 39.36
N ILE A 88 17.93 -17.22 38.38
CA ILE A 88 17.34 -17.02 37.05
C ILE A 88 17.17 -18.30 36.25
N LYS A 89 18.09 -19.26 36.43
CA LYS A 89 18.06 -20.55 35.73
C LYS A 89 16.74 -21.29 35.96
N ALA A 90 16.38 -21.49 37.23
CA ALA A 90 15.16 -22.22 37.59
C ALA A 90 13.89 -21.51 37.07
N LYS A 91 13.90 -20.18 37.02
CA LYS A 91 12.78 -19.41 36.50
C LYS A 91 12.64 -19.51 34.97
N ILE A 92 13.76 -19.46 34.24
CA ILE A 92 13.78 -19.66 32.78
C ILE A 92 13.35 -21.09 32.44
N GLU A 93 13.86 -22.10 33.14
CA GLU A 93 13.47 -23.51 32.94
C GLU A 93 11.96 -23.71 33.17
N LYS A 94 11.41 -23.12 34.25
CA LYS A 94 9.97 -23.15 34.52
C LYS A 94 9.14 -22.53 33.39
N LYS A 95 9.61 -21.43 32.78
CA LYS A 95 8.95 -20.80 31.63
C LYS A 95 9.02 -21.69 30.38
N ILE A 96 10.17 -22.30 30.12
CA ILE A 96 10.36 -23.25 29.00
C ILE A 96 9.39 -24.45 29.16
N ASP A 97 9.28 -25.01 30.36
CA ASP A 97 8.33 -26.10 30.65
C ASP A 97 6.88 -25.65 30.44
N GLY A 98 6.54 -24.42 30.85
CA GLY A 98 5.22 -23.84 30.57
C GLY A 98 4.93 -23.69 29.06
N ILE A 99 5.93 -23.32 28.25
CA ILE A 99 5.79 -23.26 26.78
C ILE A 99 5.55 -24.66 26.22
N ARG A 100 6.28 -25.67 26.72
CA ARG A 100 6.14 -27.06 26.30
C ARG A 100 4.72 -27.58 26.49
N GLU A 101 4.06 -27.22 27.59
CA GLU A 101 2.67 -27.59 27.87
C GLU A 101 1.65 -26.94 26.92
N LEU A 102 2.00 -25.83 26.27
CA LEU A 102 1.13 -25.14 25.31
C LEU A 102 1.16 -25.77 23.92
N ILE A 103 2.22 -26.51 23.57
CA ILE A 103 2.39 -27.12 22.23
C ILE A 103 1.21 -28.05 21.88
N PRO A 104 0.80 -29.02 22.72
CA PRO A 104 -0.31 -29.91 22.40
C PRO A 104 -1.66 -29.17 22.32
N VAL A 105 -1.85 -28.13 23.14
CA VAL A 105 -3.08 -27.33 23.16
C VAL A 105 -3.25 -26.55 21.86
N LEU A 106 -2.15 -25.96 21.37
CA LEU A 106 -2.13 -25.16 20.14
C LEU A 106 -2.18 -26.02 18.89
N ALA A 107 -1.67 -27.26 18.93
CA ALA A 107 -1.80 -28.22 17.82
C ALA A 107 -3.27 -28.64 17.56
N ILE A 108 -4.15 -28.52 18.57
CA ILE A 108 -5.56 -28.93 18.49
C ILE A 108 -6.49 -27.74 18.21
N LYS A 109 -6.09 -26.52 18.59
CA LYS A 109 -6.89 -25.30 18.36
C LYS A 109 -6.53 -24.65 17.02
N SER A 110 -7.54 -24.15 16.32
CA SER A 110 -7.33 -23.14 15.28
C SER A 110 -6.82 -21.88 15.97
N ILE A 111 -5.53 -21.57 15.82
CA ILE A 111 -4.92 -20.37 16.40
C ILE A 111 -5.65 -19.15 15.84
N PHE A 112 -6.17 -18.31 16.72
CA PHE A 112 -6.79 -17.04 16.30
C PHE A 112 -5.72 -15.96 16.12
N TYR A 113 -5.96 -15.02 15.20
CA TYR A 113 -5.03 -13.92 14.93
C TYR A 113 -4.65 -13.12 16.19
N GLU A 114 -5.57 -12.97 17.16
CA GLU A 114 -5.29 -12.26 18.41
C GLU A 114 -4.22 -12.94 19.27
N GLU A 115 -4.10 -14.27 19.16
CA GLU A 115 -3.09 -15.06 19.86
C GLU A 115 -1.70 -14.88 19.23
N CYS A 116 -1.61 -14.42 17.97
CA CYS A 116 -0.35 -14.20 17.27
C CYS A 116 0.61 -13.28 18.01
N ASN A 117 0.11 -12.17 18.57
CA ASN A 117 0.99 -11.25 19.28
C ASN A 117 1.52 -11.91 20.57
N LYS A 118 0.63 -12.52 21.37
CA LYS A 118 1.01 -13.11 22.67
C LYS A 118 2.12 -14.16 22.57
N TYR A 119 2.01 -15.08 21.63
CA TYR A 119 3.01 -16.17 21.49
C TYR A 119 4.22 -15.75 20.66
N PHE A 120 4.07 -14.77 19.76
CA PHE A 120 5.22 -14.17 19.09
C PHE A 120 6.17 -13.54 20.11
N ASP A 121 5.63 -12.83 21.09
CA ASP A 121 6.35 -12.26 22.22
C ASP A 121 7.15 -13.31 22.98
N THR A 122 6.50 -14.40 23.41
CA THR A 122 7.15 -15.56 24.03
C THR A 122 8.30 -16.10 23.18
N CYS A 123 8.07 -16.25 21.88
CA CYS A 123 9.07 -16.79 20.97
C CYS A 123 10.29 -15.90 20.81
N MET A 124 10.09 -14.60 20.75
CA MET A 124 11.19 -13.64 20.66
C MET A 124 12.13 -13.73 21.88
N PHE A 125 11.58 -13.95 23.09
CA PHE A 125 12.38 -14.06 24.31
C PHE A 125 13.10 -15.40 24.47
N PHE A 126 12.41 -16.51 24.20
CA PHE A 126 12.89 -17.83 24.61
C PHE A 126 13.56 -18.64 23.50
N GLU A 127 13.33 -18.35 22.22
CA GLU A 127 14.02 -19.07 21.13
C GLU A 127 15.56 -18.93 21.17
N PRO A 128 16.15 -17.80 21.60
CA PRO A 128 17.60 -17.68 21.77
C PRO A 128 18.19 -18.65 22.80
N THR A 129 17.38 -19.25 23.69
CA THR A 129 17.84 -20.29 24.63
C THR A 129 18.26 -21.60 23.95
N LYS A 130 18.04 -21.71 22.64
CA LYS A 130 18.35 -22.88 21.80
C LYS A 130 17.68 -24.17 22.26
N ASN A 131 16.66 -24.09 23.11
CA ASN A 131 15.84 -25.24 23.44
C ASN A 131 15.08 -25.72 22.19
N TYR A 132 15.30 -26.98 21.80
CA TYR A 132 14.74 -27.56 20.58
C TYR A 132 13.20 -27.46 20.52
N GLN A 133 12.51 -27.69 21.64
CA GLN A 133 11.04 -27.64 21.68
C GLN A 133 10.52 -26.21 21.53
N VAL A 134 11.23 -25.22 22.08
CA VAL A 134 10.89 -23.80 21.91
C VAL A 134 11.14 -23.37 20.46
N ILE A 135 12.25 -23.80 19.85
CA ILE A 135 12.55 -23.51 18.44
C ILE A 135 11.43 -24.05 17.54
N ASP A 136 11.10 -25.34 17.66
CA ASP A 136 10.06 -25.98 16.85
C ASP A 136 8.70 -25.29 17.04
N PHE A 137 8.35 -24.98 18.30
CA PHE A 137 7.13 -24.24 18.64
C PHE A 137 7.09 -22.87 17.93
N CYS A 138 8.17 -22.11 18.01
CA CYS A 138 8.23 -20.76 17.50
C CYS A 138 8.26 -20.66 15.99
N ILE A 139 8.90 -21.62 15.33
CA ILE A 139 8.88 -21.73 13.87
C ILE A 139 7.48 -22.05 13.37
N PHE A 140 6.82 -23.05 13.97
CA PHE A 140 5.44 -23.39 13.65
C PHE A 140 4.50 -22.20 13.86
N PHE A 141 4.65 -21.51 15.00
CA PHE A 141 3.79 -20.41 15.38
C PHE A 141 3.92 -19.20 14.44
N ARG A 142 5.15 -18.75 14.15
CA ARG A 142 5.39 -17.64 13.23
C ARG A 142 4.93 -17.93 11.81
N ASP A 143 5.18 -19.14 11.32
CA ASP A 143 4.72 -19.52 9.98
C ASP A 143 3.19 -19.52 9.91
N THR A 144 2.52 -20.05 10.93
CA THR A 144 1.06 -20.02 11.03
C THR A 144 0.52 -18.60 11.07
N CYS A 145 1.10 -17.72 11.89
CA CYS A 145 0.71 -16.31 11.97
C CYS A 145 0.94 -15.53 10.67
N TYR A 146 2.06 -15.79 9.98
CA TYR A 146 2.32 -15.22 8.66
C TYR A 146 1.24 -15.66 7.66
N LEU A 147 0.92 -16.96 7.61
CA LEU A 147 -0.11 -17.52 6.74
C LEU A 147 -1.51 -16.94 7.06
N HIS A 148 -1.82 -16.68 8.33
CA HIS A 148 -3.07 -16.02 8.72
C HIS A 148 -3.14 -14.58 8.23
N LYS A 149 -2.10 -13.76 8.45
CA LYS A 149 -2.01 -12.38 7.92
C LYS A 149 -2.17 -12.37 6.40
N GLN A 150 -1.55 -13.32 5.72
CA GLN A 150 -1.62 -13.49 4.28
C GLN A 150 -3.03 -13.89 3.81
N LYS A 151 -3.67 -14.87 4.48
CA LYS A 151 -5.06 -15.29 4.22
C LYS A 151 -6.04 -14.14 4.42
N GLU A 152 -5.87 -13.35 5.46
CA GLU A 152 -6.72 -12.18 5.75
C GLU A 152 -6.64 -11.15 4.61
N MET A 153 -5.43 -10.78 4.20
CA MET A 153 -5.19 -9.85 3.09
C MET A 153 -5.77 -10.37 1.77
N ARG A 154 -5.55 -11.65 1.47
CA ARG A 154 -6.11 -12.34 0.30
C ARG A 154 -7.64 -12.29 0.30
N ASN A 155 -8.26 -12.66 1.41
CA ASN A 155 -9.72 -12.69 1.55
C ASN A 155 -10.31 -11.28 1.40
N GLU A 156 -9.66 -10.26 1.96
CA GLU A 156 -10.05 -8.86 1.80
C GLU A 156 -10.01 -8.40 0.33
N VAL A 157 -8.93 -8.69 -0.40
CA VAL A 157 -8.81 -8.38 -1.83
C VAL A 157 -9.95 -9.04 -2.62
N PHE A 158 -10.21 -10.32 -2.34
CA PHE A 158 -11.24 -11.08 -3.03
C PHE A 158 -12.64 -10.53 -2.74
N LEU A 159 -12.95 -10.21 -1.48
CA LEU A 159 -14.24 -9.60 -1.09
C LEU A 159 -14.50 -8.26 -1.78
N ARG A 160 -13.48 -7.40 -1.88
CA ARG A 160 -13.63 -6.13 -2.61
C ARG A 160 -13.86 -6.35 -4.10
N ALA A 161 -13.27 -7.39 -4.69
CA ALA A 161 -13.43 -7.72 -6.10
C ALA A 161 -14.82 -8.31 -6.43
N LEU A 162 -15.40 -9.08 -5.51
CA LEU A 162 -16.74 -9.64 -5.65
C LEU A 162 -17.84 -8.56 -5.65
N GLY A 163 -17.73 -7.55 -4.78
CA GLY A 163 -18.74 -6.50 -4.63
C GLY A 163 -19.90 -6.90 -3.69
N ALA A 164 -20.94 -6.06 -3.61
CA ALA A 164 -21.95 -6.12 -2.55
C ALA A 164 -23.15 -7.06 -2.81
N ASP A 165 -23.21 -7.75 -3.94
CA ASP A 165 -24.47 -8.34 -4.45
C ASP A 165 -24.48 -9.89 -4.53
N ILE A 166 -23.61 -10.58 -3.77
CA ILE A 166 -23.53 -12.06 -3.83
C ILE A 166 -24.35 -12.70 -2.72
N THR A 167 -25.57 -13.13 -3.08
CA THR A 167 -26.50 -13.84 -2.19
C THR A 167 -26.68 -15.32 -2.54
N LYS A 168 -26.23 -15.75 -3.73
CA LYS A 168 -26.41 -17.13 -4.23
C LYS A 168 -25.10 -17.73 -4.74
N SER A 169 -25.00 -19.06 -4.65
CA SER A 169 -23.85 -19.84 -5.13
C SER A 169 -23.58 -19.66 -6.63
N LYS A 170 -24.63 -19.55 -7.46
CA LYS A 170 -24.47 -19.30 -8.90
C LYS A 170 -23.79 -17.95 -9.18
N ASP A 171 -24.28 -16.89 -8.53
CA ASP A 171 -23.74 -15.54 -8.67
C ASP A 171 -22.28 -15.48 -8.21
N PHE A 172 -21.95 -16.24 -7.16
CA PHE A 172 -20.57 -16.40 -6.68
C PHE A 172 -19.66 -17.03 -7.74
N GLN A 173 -20.07 -18.13 -8.36
CA GLN A 173 -19.27 -18.82 -9.37
C GLN A 173 -19.09 -17.97 -10.63
N GLU A 174 -20.16 -17.31 -11.10
CA GLU A 174 -20.08 -16.40 -12.25
C GLU A 174 -19.14 -15.22 -11.96
N LYS A 175 -19.25 -14.62 -10.77
CA LYS A 175 -18.38 -13.51 -10.39
C LYS A 175 -16.93 -13.94 -10.23
N LYS A 176 -16.68 -15.12 -9.66
CA LYS A 176 -15.34 -15.70 -9.54
C LYS A 176 -14.71 -15.87 -10.92
N GLN A 177 -15.44 -16.41 -11.90
CA GLN A 177 -14.98 -16.53 -13.29
C GLN A 177 -14.64 -15.17 -13.93
N GLU A 178 -15.39 -14.12 -13.60
CA GLU A 178 -15.13 -12.76 -14.10
C GLU A 178 -13.83 -12.16 -13.53
N ILE A 179 -13.59 -12.29 -12.22
CA ILE A 179 -12.49 -11.59 -11.54
C ILE A 179 -11.17 -12.35 -11.57
N CYS A 180 -11.21 -13.69 -11.56
CA CYS A 180 -10.02 -14.52 -11.40
C CYS A 180 -8.96 -14.41 -12.50
N PRO A 181 -9.30 -14.22 -13.78
CA PRO A 181 -8.30 -13.97 -14.83
C PRO A 181 -7.41 -12.75 -14.55
N THR A 182 -7.94 -11.78 -13.81
CA THR A 182 -7.17 -10.60 -13.38
C THR A 182 -6.41 -10.86 -12.09
N LEU A 183 -7.07 -11.46 -11.09
CA LEU A 183 -6.48 -11.64 -9.74
C LEU A 183 -5.34 -12.65 -9.72
N ILE A 184 -5.36 -13.69 -10.56
CA ILE A 184 -4.30 -14.70 -10.63
C ILE A 184 -2.92 -14.11 -10.96
N LYS A 185 -2.89 -12.97 -11.65
CA LYS A 185 -1.66 -12.23 -12.00
C LYS A 185 -1.15 -11.33 -10.89
N LYS A 186 -1.86 -11.24 -9.75
CA LYS A 186 -1.61 -10.26 -8.69
C LYS A 186 -0.94 -10.84 -7.45
N GLY A 187 -0.75 -12.15 -7.39
CA GLY A 187 -0.03 -12.82 -6.30
C GLY A 187 -0.43 -14.28 -6.17
N ASP A 188 0.45 -15.06 -5.55
CA ASP A 188 0.31 -16.52 -5.41
C ASP A 188 -0.93 -16.92 -4.61
N ASP A 189 -1.25 -16.16 -3.57
CA ASP A 189 -2.41 -16.43 -2.72
C ASP A 189 -3.73 -16.23 -3.46
N LEU A 190 -3.78 -15.21 -4.31
CA LEU A 190 -4.92 -14.94 -5.17
C LEU A 190 -5.01 -15.99 -6.29
N ALA A 191 -3.86 -16.44 -6.82
CA ALA A 191 -3.80 -17.54 -7.75
C ALA A 191 -4.35 -18.83 -7.13
N LEU A 192 -3.92 -19.16 -5.91
CA LEU A 192 -4.40 -20.32 -5.17
C LEU A 192 -5.92 -20.26 -4.99
N LEU A 193 -6.44 -19.15 -4.46
CA LEU A 193 -7.87 -18.96 -4.23
C LEU A 193 -8.70 -19.05 -5.53
N CYS A 194 -8.17 -18.53 -6.63
CA CYS A 194 -8.81 -18.59 -7.93
C CYS A 194 -8.79 -19.98 -8.57
N LEU A 195 -7.77 -20.79 -8.29
CA LEU A 195 -7.60 -22.13 -8.84
C LEU A 195 -8.26 -23.22 -7.96
N GLU A 196 -8.43 -22.96 -6.66
CA GLU A 196 -9.12 -23.83 -5.72
C GLU A 196 -10.63 -23.89 -5.98
N ASP A 197 -11.23 -25.05 -5.69
CA ASP A 197 -12.66 -25.28 -5.78
C ASP A 197 -13.35 -24.93 -4.45
N ILE A 198 -13.31 -23.63 -4.11
CA ILE A 198 -13.92 -23.11 -2.89
C ILE A 198 -15.44 -23.06 -3.08
N SER A 199 -16.16 -23.72 -2.18
CA SER A 199 -17.63 -23.68 -2.14
C SER A 199 -18.13 -22.31 -1.66
N PHE A 200 -19.34 -21.94 -2.06
CA PHE A 200 -19.98 -20.72 -1.57
C PHE A 200 -20.18 -20.79 -0.05
N GLU A 201 -20.48 -21.98 0.49
CA GLU A 201 -20.65 -22.23 1.91
C GLU A 201 -19.36 -22.00 2.70
N ASP A 202 -18.23 -22.53 2.23
CA ASP A 202 -16.94 -22.34 2.92
C ASP A 202 -16.47 -20.90 2.84
N PHE A 203 -16.72 -20.24 1.71
CA PHE A 203 -16.49 -18.81 1.58
C PHE A 203 -17.37 -18.00 2.56
N ASN A 204 -18.64 -18.38 2.72
CA ASN A 204 -19.53 -17.75 3.70
C ASN A 204 -19.04 -17.93 5.13
N LYS A 205 -18.53 -19.11 5.51
CA LYS A 205 -17.92 -19.33 6.83
C LYS A 205 -16.70 -18.44 7.05
N ASP A 206 -15.86 -18.25 6.04
CA ASP A 206 -14.71 -17.34 6.10
C ASP A 206 -15.18 -15.88 6.31
N ILE A 207 -16.27 -15.46 5.67
CA ILE A 207 -16.89 -14.14 5.89
C ILE A 207 -17.44 -14.02 7.32
N ASP A 208 -18.18 -15.02 7.79
CA ASP A 208 -18.82 -14.98 9.11
C ASP A 208 -17.76 -14.95 10.22
N SER A 209 -16.69 -15.72 10.06
CA SER A 209 -15.50 -15.69 10.93
C SER A 209 -14.85 -14.31 10.94
N PHE A 210 -14.69 -13.69 9.76
CA PHE A 210 -14.22 -12.32 9.67
C PHE A 210 -15.17 -11.32 10.34
N CYS A 211 -16.50 -11.39 10.12
CA CYS A 211 -17.46 -10.51 10.80
C CYS A 211 -17.41 -10.71 12.33
N GLY A 212 -17.20 -11.96 12.78
CA GLY A 212 -17.09 -12.32 14.20
C GLY A 212 -15.89 -11.66 14.87
N SER A 213 -14.70 -11.79 14.27
CA SER A 213 -13.46 -11.23 14.82
C SER A 213 -13.47 -9.69 14.94
N LEU A 214 -14.33 -9.01 14.18
CA LEU A 214 -14.53 -7.56 14.34
C LEU A 214 -15.09 -7.19 15.71
N SER A 215 -15.93 -8.05 16.30
CA SER A 215 -16.50 -7.80 17.62
C SER A 215 -15.41 -7.78 18.68
N ASP A 216 -14.49 -8.73 18.60
CA ASP A 216 -13.33 -8.82 19.50
C ASP A 216 -12.40 -7.61 19.32
N LEU A 217 -12.17 -7.20 18.06
CA LEU A 217 -11.39 -5.99 17.72
C LEU A 217 -12.01 -4.69 18.27
N ILE A 218 -13.34 -4.55 18.21
CA ILE A 218 -14.07 -3.39 18.77
C ILE A 218 -13.97 -3.39 20.29
N ASN A 219 -14.10 -4.56 20.92
CA ASN A 219 -14.08 -4.75 22.37
C ASN A 219 -12.66 -4.58 22.98
N ASN A 220 -11.61 -5.03 22.29
CA ASN A 220 -10.23 -5.08 22.79
C ASN A 220 -9.45 -3.74 22.70
N GLY A 221 -10.07 -2.65 22.25
CA GLY A 221 -9.50 -1.32 22.48
C GLY A 221 -8.36 -0.85 21.56
N ARG A 222 -7.97 -1.57 20.49
CA ARG A 222 -6.96 -1.12 19.51
C ARG A 222 -7.52 -0.10 18.49
N LYS A 223 -8.04 1.01 19.00
CA LYS A 223 -9.12 1.77 18.34
C LYS A 223 -8.74 2.68 17.16
N GLU A 224 -7.47 2.84 16.78
CA GLU A 224 -7.07 3.78 15.71
C GLU A 224 -6.61 3.08 14.44
N GLU A 225 -5.81 2.03 14.58
CA GLU A 225 -5.31 1.20 13.48
C GLU A 225 -6.45 0.45 12.78
N ILE A 226 -7.36 -0.17 13.56
CA ILE A 226 -8.56 -0.87 13.04
C ILE A 226 -9.42 0.05 12.16
N CYS A 227 -9.49 1.33 12.50
CA CYS A 227 -10.33 2.30 11.80
C CYS A 227 -9.84 2.63 10.39
N TYR A 228 -8.54 2.75 10.19
CA TYR A 228 -7.97 3.02 8.87
C TYR A 228 -7.99 1.78 7.98
N GLU A 229 -7.76 0.60 8.57
CA GLU A 229 -7.60 -0.65 7.84
C GLU A 229 -8.96 -1.25 7.39
N LYS A 230 -9.94 -1.31 8.30
CA LYS A 230 -11.14 -2.13 8.05
C LYS A 230 -12.27 -1.40 7.36
N LEU A 231 -12.38 -0.07 7.47
CA LEU A 231 -13.52 0.69 6.93
C LEU A 231 -13.73 0.53 5.40
N GLY A 232 -12.68 0.21 4.64
CA GLY A 232 -12.76 -0.04 3.19
C GLY A 232 -13.38 -1.37 2.76
N ILE A 233 -13.49 -2.34 3.68
CA ILE A 233 -14.03 -3.69 3.44
C ILE A 233 -15.55 -3.72 3.57
N TYR A 234 -16.14 -2.72 4.23
CA TYR A 234 -17.55 -2.76 4.63
C TYR A 234 -18.54 -2.25 3.59
N SER A 235 -18.08 -1.59 2.52
CA SER A 235 -18.99 -1.27 1.41
C SER A 235 -19.46 -2.53 0.69
N PRO A 236 -18.60 -3.55 0.44
CA PRO A 236 -19.00 -4.89 -0.01
C PRO A 236 -19.81 -5.72 0.99
N LEU A 237 -19.55 -5.65 2.30
CA LEU A 237 -20.15 -6.55 3.32
C LEU A 237 -21.48 -6.04 3.93
N LYS A 238 -22.15 -5.11 3.24
CA LYS A 238 -23.19 -4.24 3.81
C LYS A 238 -24.40 -4.95 4.41
N GLU A 239 -24.75 -6.18 4.01
CA GLU A 239 -25.91 -6.86 4.61
C GLU A 239 -25.53 -7.78 5.79
N ARG A 240 -24.33 -8.39 5.78
CA ARG A 240 -23.98 -9.43 6.77
C ARG A 240 -23.26 -8.91 8.01
N CYS A 241 -22.39 -7.91 7.87
CA CYS A 241 -21.70 -7.32 9.02
C CYS A 241 -22.28 -5.94 9.43
N GLU A 242 -23.53 -5.59 9.04
CA GLU A 242 -24.05 -4.21 9.14
C GLU A 242 -24.08 -3.65 10.58
N GLU A 243 -24.46 -4.48 11.55
CA GLU A 243 -24.48 -4.10 12.96
C GLU A 243 -23.07 -3.70 13.43
N LYS A 244 -22.08 -4.58 13.22
CA LYS A 244 -20.68 -4.41 13.63
C LYS A 244 -20.03 -3.24 12.90
N LYS A 245 -20.38 -3.06 11.62
CA LYS A 245 -19.97 -1.92 10.81
C LYS A 245 -20.46 -0.60 11.38
N SER A 246 -21.72 -0.54 11.82
CA SER A 246 -22.30 0.68 12.39
C SER A 246 -21.56 1.09 13.67
N GLU A 247 -21.17 0.11 14.49
CA GLU A 247 -20.39 0.31 15.70
C GLU A 247 -18.97 0.77 15.39
N LEU A 248 -18.27 0.07 14.49
CA LEU A 248 -16.92 0.47 14.09
C LEU A 248 -16.91 1.87 13.48
N LYS A 249 -17.87 2.18 12.59
CA LYS A 249 -17.98 3.51 11.98
C LYS A 249 -18.14 4.60 13.03
N LYS A 250 -19.04 4.43 14.00
CA LYS A 250 -19.21 5.38 15.12
C LYS A 250 -17.93 5.53 15.94
N LEU A 251 -17.25 4.42 16.22
CA LEU A 251 -15.99 4.40 16.96
C LEU A 251 -14.89 5.18 16.23
N CYS A 252 -14.80 5.03 14.91
CA CYS A 252 -13.83 5.73 14.08
C CYS A 252 -14.15 7.21 13.88
N GLU A 253 -15.43 7.55 13.65
CA GLU A 253 -15.89 8.93 13.57
C GLU A 253 -15.67 9.67 14.89
N GLY A 254 -15.85 9.00 16.03
CA GLY A 254 -15.52 9.53 17.36
C GLY A 254 -14.04 9.89 17.53
N LYS A 255 -13.15 9.38 16.67
CA LYS A 255 -11.72 9.71 16.62
C LYS A 255 -11.34 10.67 15.48
N GLY A 256 -12.32 11.19 14.75
CA GLY A 256 -12.08 12.04 13.58
C GLY A 256 -11.58 11.29 12.34
N ILE A 257 -11.69 9.95 12.31
CA ILE A 257 -11.32 9.13 11.16
C ILE A 257 -12.55 8.94 10.27
N ILE A 258 -12.53 9.54 9.08
CA ILE A 258 -13.58 9.42 8.07
C ILE A 258 -13.03 8.68 6.86
N TYR A 259 -13.55 7.49 6.59
CA TYR A 259 -13.19 6.74 5.39
C TYR A 259 -13.90 7.31 4.16
N MET A 260 -13.13 7.70 3.15
CA MET A 260 -13.63 8.04 1.82
C MET A 260 -13.47 6.82 0.89
N PRO A 261 -14.57 6.28 0.34
CA PRO A 261 -14.48 5.24 -0.68
C PRO A 261 -13.57 5.67 -1.84
N LEU A 262 -12.72 4.76 -2.30
CA LEU A 262 -11.90 4.92 -3.50
C LEU A 262 -12.77 4.88 -4.76
N VAL A 263 -13.64 5.87 -4.96
CA VAL A 263 -14.40 6.03 -6.19
C VAL A 263 -13.89 7.27 -6.90
N LYS A 264 -12.86 7.10 -7.73
CA LYS A 264 -12.53 8.11 -8.73
C LYS A 264 -13.73 8.18 -9.68
N GLY A 265 -14.38 9.34 -9.75
CA GLY A 265 -15.53 9.52 -10.64
C GLY A 265 -15.16 9.18 -12.09
N PHE A 266 -16.04 8.50 -12.81
CA PHE A 266 -15.82 8.19 -14.23
C PHE A 266 -15.58 9.48 -15.02
N ASN A 267 -14.48 9.52 -15.77
CA ASN A 267 -14.13 10.63 -16.64
C ASN A 267 -14.13 10.13 -18.09
N PRO A 268 -14.95 10.71 -19.00
CA PRO A 268 -15.07 10.26 -20.39
C PRO A 268 -13.76 10.14 -21.18
N ILE A 269 -12.74 10.93 -20.83
CA ILE A 269 -11.44 10.98 -21.53
C ILE A 269 -10.37 10.09 -20.87
N GLU A 270 -10.70 9.49 -19.73
CA GLU A 270 -9.83 8.56 -19.00
C GLU A 270 -10.26 7.13 -19.30
N ARG A 271 -9.31 6.20 -19.21
CA ARG A 271 -9.67 4.78 -19.28
C ARG A 271 -10.57 4.40 -18.10
N GLU A 272 -11.41 3.41 -18.30
CA GLU A 272 -12.10 2.80 -17.17
C GLU A 272 -11.09 2.27 -16.16
N MET A 273 -11.44 2.40 -14.88
CA MET A 273 -10.64 1.81 -13.82
C MET A 273 -10.57 0.29 -14.01
N THR A 274 -9.36 -0.22 -13.97
CA THR A 274 -9.09 -1.66 -13.86
C THR A 274 -9.67 -2.20 -12.56
N LEU A 275 -9.89 -3.52 -12.48
CA LEU A 275 -10.35 -4.16 -11.25
C LEU A 275 -9.43 -3.82 -10.06
N SER A 276 -8.10 -3.86 -10.26
CA SER A 276 -7.12 -3.51 -9.23
C SER A 276 -7.25 -2.07 -8.72
N GLU A 277 -7.56 -1.11 -9.60
CA GLU A 277 -7.81 0.28 -9.22
C GLU A 277 -9.14 0.42 -8.46
N LYS A 278 -10.20 -0.27 -8.90
CA LYS A 278 -11.52 -0.27 -8.25
C LYS A 278 -11.47 -0.80 -6.81
N ILE A 279 -10.70 -1.86 -6.57
CA ILE A 279 -10.59 -2.47 -5.23
C ILE A 279 -9.53 -1.80 -4.35
N GLY A 280 -8.74 -0.88 -4.91
CA GLY A 280 -7.65 -0.21 -4.20
C GLY A 280 -6.49 -1.15 -3.86
N LEU A 281 -6.18 -2.12 -4.72
CA LEU A 281 -5.22 -3.20 -4.46
C LEU A 281 -3.84 -2.70 -4.01
N GLU A 282 -3.33 -1.63 -4.62
CA GLU A 282 -2.00 -1.10 -4.27
C GLU A 282 -1.96 -0.57 -2.83
N ASN A 283 -3.05 0.06 -2.36
CA ASN A 283 -3.14 0.54 -0.99
C ASN A 283 -3.20 -0.64 -0.01
N LEU A 284 -3.93 -1.70 -0.36
CA LEU A 284 -3.97 -2.94 0.41
C LEU A 284 -2.60 -3.60 0.50
N TYR A 285 -1.88 -3.69 -0.60
CA TYR A 285 -0.53 -4.27 -0.59
C TYR A 285 0.45 -3.38 0.17
N LYS A 286 0.31 -2.04 0.10
CA LYS A 286 1.08 -1.11 0.93
C LYS A 286 0.82 -1.37 2.42
N GLU A 287 -0.44 -1.55 2.80
CA GLU A 287 -0.83 -1.91 4.18
C GLU A 287 -0.26 -3.27 4.59
N GLY A 288 -0.45 -4.32 3.79
CA GLY A 288 0.09 -5.65 4.07
C GLY A 288 1.61 -5.66 4.21
N ARG A 289 2.32 -4.92 3.35
CA ARG A 289 3.78 -4.73 3.47
C ARG A 289 4.18 -3.98 4.74
N ASN A 290 3.36 -3.05 5.22
CA ASN A 290 3.58 -2.38 6.52
C ASN A 290 3.33 -3.31 7.71
N ARG A 291 2.63 -4.44 7.51
CA ARG A 291 2.45 -5.51 8.50
C ARG A 291 3.49 -6.65 8.38
N GLY A 292 4.52 -6.43 7.56
CA GLY A 292 5.63 -7.37 7.34
C GLY A 292 5.40 -8.41 6.24
N LEU A 293 4.30 -8.37 5.49
CA LEU A 293 4.04 -9.34 4.40
C LEU A 293 4.89 -9.03 3.16
N ILE A 294 5.33 -10.09 2.47
CA ILE A 294 5.94 -10.00 1.15
C ILE A 294 4.85 -10.10 0.09
N LEU A 295 4.50 -8.97 -0.52
CA LEU A 295 3.40 -8.86 -1.48
C LEU A 295 3.82 -8.10 -2.74
N GLY A 296 3.52 -8.69 -3.90
CA GLY A 296 3.77 -8.06 -5.18
C GLY A 296 3.09 -8.79 -6.34
N THR A 297 3.21 -8.21 -7.52
CA THR A 297 2.62 -8.75 -8.76
C THR A 297 3.62 -9.69 -9.41
N LEU A 298 3.25 -10.95 -9.60
CA LEU A 298 4.02 -11.94 -10.34
C LEU A 298 3.13 -12.64 -11.36
N GLU A 299 3.59 -12.71 -12.60
CA GLU A 299 2.92 -13.50 -13.64
C GLU A 299 3.31 -14.97 -13.53
N LYS A 300 2.32 -15.87 -13.64
CA LYS A 300 2.48 -17.31 -13.46
C LYS A 300 2.38 -18.03 -14.78
N THR A 301 3.24 -19.02 -14.97
CA THR A 301 3.18 -19.84 -16.17
C THR A 301 2.04 -20.86 -16.05
N LEU A 302 1.53 -21.33 -17.19
CA LEU A 302 0.65 -22.50 -17.24
C LEU A 302 1.19 -23.70 -16.44
N ASN A 303 2.52 -23.92 -16.48
CA ASN A 303 3.16 -25.01 -15.75
C ASN A 303 3.01 -24.84 -14.24
N ASP A 304 3.25 -23.65 -13.71
CA ASP A 304 3.14 -23.36 -12.28
C ASP A 304 1.71 -23.60 -11.79
N MET A 305 0.73 -23.06 -12.52
CA MET A 305 -0.68 -23.25 -12.19
C MET A 305 -1.10 -24.73 -12.22
N LEU A 306 -0.62 -25.51 -13.20
CA LEU A 306 -0.88 -26.95 -13.27
C LEU A 306 -0.20 -27.72 -12.14
N ILE A 307 1.03 -27.37 -11.78
CA ILE A 307 1.74 -28.00 -10.67
C ILE A 307 0.95 -27.78 -9.37
N LEU A 308 0.54 -26.53 -9.10
CA LEU A 308 -0.24 -26.18 -7.92
C LEU A 308 -1.55 -26.96 -7.84
N LEU A 309 -2.33 -26.96 -8.91
CA LEU A 309 -3.61 -27.68 -8.99
C LEU A 309 -3.42 -29.19 -8.79
N SER A 310 -2.39 -29.77 -9.40
CA SER A 310 -2.12 -31.21 -9.33
C SER A 310 -1.87 -31.65 -7.89
N PHE A 311 -1.20 -30.83 -7.06
CA PHE A 311 -0.99 -31.19 -5.65
C PHE A 311 -2.25 -31.23 -4.80
N THR A 312 -3.35 -30.64 -5.26
CA THR A 312 -4.63 -30.68 -4.54
C THR A 312 -5.44 -31.95 -4.84
N THR A 313 -5.00 -32.80 -5.77
CA THR A 313 -5.72 -34.01 -6.18
C THR A 313 -5.18 -35.28 -5.52
N LYS A 314 -6.11 -36.20 -5.22
CA LYS A 314 -5.83 -37.54 -4.68
C LYS A 314 -5.53 -38.48 -5.84
N ALA A 315 -4.26 -38.61 -6.22
CA ALA A 315 -3.76 -39.60 -7.18
C ALA A 315 -2.30 -39.97 -6.85
N ASP A 316 -1.83 -41.09 -7.40
CA ASP A 316 -0.61 -41.75 -6.90
C ASP A 316 0.69 -41.06 -7.37
N ASN A 317 0.65 -40.40 -8.53
CA ASN A 317 1.80 -39.67 -9.09
C ASN A 317 1.39 -38.33 -9.71
N MET A 318 2.37 -37.46 -9.91
CA MET A 318 2.14 -36.08 -10.37
C MET A 318 1.50 -36.01 -11.77
N GLU A 319 1.87 -36.92 -12.66
CA GLU A 319 1.33 -36.96 -14.02
C GLU A 319 -0.17 -37.29 -14.01
N ASN A 320 -0.57 -38.30 -13.24
CA ASN A 320 -1.97 -38.69 -13.06
C ASN A 320 -2.78 -37.61 -12.32
N LYS A 321 -2.17 -36.97 -11.32
CA LYS A 321 -2.77 -35.81 -10.63
C LYS A 321 -3.10 -34.69 -11.61
N CYS A 322 -2.18 -34.37 -12.51
CA CYS A 322 -2.36 -33.38 -13.56
C CYS A 322 -3.43 -33.77 -14.58
N LYS A 323 -3.40 -35.02 -15.07
CA LYS A 323 -4.41 -35.55 -16.00
C LYS A 323 -5.82 -35.42 -15.40
N ASN A 324 -5.99 -35.81 -14.13
CA ASN A 324 -7.27 -35.69 -13.43
C ASN A 324 -7.77 -34.23 -13.31
N VAL A 325 -6.88 -33.29 -12.99
CA VAL A 325 -7.22 -31.85 -12.98
C VAL A 325 -7.75 -31.41 -14.34
N LEU A 326 -7.06 -31.77 -15.42
CA LEU A 326 -7.44 -31.39 -16.78
C LEU A 326 -8.75 -32.06 -17.22
N ASP A 327 -8.97 -33.31 -16.83
CA ASP A 327 -10.20 -34.03 -17.17
C ASP A 327 -11.43 -33.47 -16.45
N THR A 328 -11.28 -33.02 -15.19
CA THR A 328 -12.40 -32.60 -14.35
C THR A 328 -12.67 -31.09 -14.36
N ARG A 329 -11.63 -30.26 -14.48
CA ARG A 329 -11.74 -28.81 -14.27
C ARG A 329 -11.65 -27.96 -15.53
N CYS A 330 -11.47 -28.57 -16.71
CA CYS A 330 -11.26 -27.81 -17.94
C CYS A 330 -12.38 -26.83 -18.31
N SER A 331 -13.63 -27.07 -17.88
CA SER A 331 -14.72 -26.10 -18.07
C SER A 331 -14.40 -24.75 -17.41
N TYR A 332 -13.95 -24.78 -16.16
CA TYR A 332 -13.57 -23.59 -15.40
C TYR A 332 -12.22 -23.05 -15.86
N LEU A 333 -11.20 -23.90 -16.05
CA LEU A 333 -9.85 -23.46 -16.42
C LEU A 333 -9.82 -22.69 -17.76
N LYS A 334 -10.68 -23.04 -18.72
CA LYS A 334 -10.87 -22.28 -19.97
C LYS A 334 -11.20 -20.80 -19.75
N THR A 335 -11.85 -20.47 -18.64
CA THR A 335 -12.20 -19.09 -18.29
C THR A 335 -11.04 -18.32 -17.67
N ILE A 336 -10.04 -19.02 -17.11
CA ILE A 336 -8.94 -18.42 -16.35
C ILE A 336 -7.86 -17.82 -17.24
N SER A 337 -7.44 -18.53 -18.28
CA SER A 337 -6.43 -18.03 -19.22
C SER A 337 -6.59 -18.60 -20.63
N SER A 338 -6.08 -17.89 -21.63
CA SER A 338 -6.02 -18.37 -23.01
C SER A 338 -5.20 -19.65 -23.15
N GLU A 339 -4.13 -19.78 -22.36
CA GLU A 339 -3.25 -20.96 -22.36
C GLU A 339 -4.00 -22.22 -21.88
N PHE A 340 -4.80 -22.09 -20.82
CA PHE A 340 -5.68 -23.17 -20.38
C PHE A 340 -6.76 -23.48 -21.42
N LYS A 341 -7.30 -22.45 -22.08
CA LYS A 341 -8.29 -22.65 -23.14
C LYS A 341 -7.75 -23.52 -24.26
N GLU A 342 -6.57 -23.17 -24.78
CA GLU A 342 -5.89 -23.93 -25.83
C GLU A 342 -5.55 -25.35 -25.41
N LEU A 343 -5.08 -25.55 -24.17
CA LEU A 343 -4.76 -26.86 -23.63
C LEU A 343 -6.03 -27.73 -23.54
N CYS A 344 -7.10 -27.21 -22.93
CA CYS A 344 -8.36 -27.91 -22.70
C CYS A 344 -9.17 -28.21 -23.97
N GLU A 345 -8.88 -27.58 -25.09
CA GLU A 345 -9.48 -27.89 -26.40
C GLU A 345 -8.76 -29.06 -27.10
N LYS A 346 -7.54 -29.40 -26.68
CA LYS A 346 -6.69 -30.42 -27.31
C LYS A 346 -6.31 -31.51 -26.31
N LYS A 347 -7.25 -32.41 -26.00
CA LYS A 347 -7.05 -33.50 -25.01
C LYS A 347 -5.80 -34.36 -25.26
N ASN A 348 -5.42 -34.57 -26.52
CA ASN A 348 -4.20 -35.31 -26.87
C ASN A 348 -2.90 -34.65 -26.37
N LYS A 349 -2.93 -33.37 -25.97
CA LYS A 349 -1.78 -32.66 -25.38
C LYS A 349 -1.63 -32.85 -23.87
N TYR A 350 -2.61 -33.46 -23.20
CA TYR A 350 -2.58 -33.61 -21.74
C TYR A 350 -1.40 -34.46 -21.30
N GLU A 351 -1.15 -35.56 -22.01
CA GLU A 351 -0.11 -36.52 -21.67
C GLU A 351 1.28 -35.91 -21.74
N GLU A 352 1.63 -35.27 -22.86
CA GLU A 352 2.89 -34.55 -23.02
C GLU A 352 3.06 -33.47 -21.95
N LYS A 353 2.02 -32.65 -21.74
CA LYS A 353 2.07 -31.53 -20.80
C LYS A 353 2.24 -31.99 -19.34
N CYS A 354 1.50 -33.01 -18.92
CA CYS A 354 1.57 -33.55 -17.56
C CYS A 354 2.91 -34.28 -17.30
N LYS A 355 3.49 -34.90 -18.33
CA LYS A 355 4.82 -35.50 -18.26
C LYS A 355 5.92 -34.46 -18.11
N ASP A 356 5.77 -33.31 -18.77
CA ASP A 356 6.74 -32.21 -18.66
C ASP A 356 6.76 -31.58 -17.27
N ILE A 357 5.60 -31.25 -16.70
CA ILE A 357 5.55 -30.64 -15.36
C ILE A 357 6.00 -31.60 -14.25
N SER A 358 5.93 -32.90 -14.49
CA SER A 358 6.44 -33.92 -13.58
C SER A 358 7.97 -33.90 -13.46
N LYS A 359 8.69 -33.25 -14.41
CA LYS A 359 10.15 -33.11 -14.41
C LYS A 359 10.62 -31.80 -13.77
N ALA A 360 10.24 -31.55 -12.50
CA ALA A 360 10.65 -30.35 -11.78
C ALA A 360 12.13 -30.36 -11.30
N THR A 361 12.88 -31.44 -11.52
CA THR A 361 14.20 -31.69 -10.93
C THR A 361 15.22 -30.56 -11.16
N ASN A 362 15.22 -29.94 -12.36
CA ASN A 362 16.14 -28.84 -12.65
C ASN A 362 15.79 -27.56 -11.87
N ARG A 363 14.49 -27.24 -11.75
CA ARG A 363 14.00 -26.11 -10.95
C ARG A 363 14.32 -26.33 -9.48
N CYS A 364 14.03 -27.52 -8.95
CA CYS A 364 14.38 -27.91 -7.58
C CYS A 364 15.88 -27.78 -7.31
N ARG A 365 16.74 -28.26 -8.21
CA ARG A 365 18.20 -28.15 -8.05
C ARG A 365 18.68 -26.70 -8.05
N LYS A 366 18.11 -25.86 -8.92
CA LYS A 366 18.42 -24.42 -8.97
C LYS A 366 18.01 -23.75 -7.65
N LEU A 367 16.75 -23.95 -7.22
CA LEU A 367 16.23 -23.39 -5.99
C LEU A 367 17.04 -23.83 -4.77
N LYS A 368 17.34 -25.13 -4.61
CA LYS A 368 18.18 -25.61 -3.49
C LYS A 368 19.54 -24.92 -3.43
N LYS A 369 20.20 -24.76 -4.59
CA LYS A 369 21.50 -24.08 -4.66
C LYS A 369 21.37 -22.62 -4.23
N GLU A 370 20.33 -21.95 -4.69
CA GLU A 370 20.05 -20.54 -4.39
C GLU A 370 19.76 -20.35 -2.89
N LEU A 371 18.91 -21.18 -2.28
CA LEU A 371 18.60 -21.14 -0.85
C LEU A 371 19.82 -21.47 0.03
N TYR A 372 20.69 -22.39 -0.41
CA TYR A 372 21.93 -22.67 0.30
C TYR A 372 22.91 -21.49 0.25
N GLN A 373 23.05 -20.86 -0.91
CA GLN A 373 23.92 -19.68 -1.07
C GLN A 373 23.44 -18.50 -0.23
N ASP A 374 22.12 -18.32 -0.09
CA ASP A 374 21.55 -17.30 0.78
C ASP A 374 21.66 -17.68 2.27
N GLY A 375 21.75 -18.96 2.60
CA GLY A 375 21.82 -19.46 3.98
C GLY A 375 20.46 -19.79 4.61
N THR A 376 19.41 -19.91 3.79
CA THR A 376 18.07 -20.37 4.19
C THR A 376 17.90 -21.90 4.09
N SER A 377 18.87 -22.58 3.47
CA SER A 377 19.05 -24.04 3.45
C SER A 377 20.31 -24.41 4.21
N THR A 378 20.26 -25.40 5.10
CA THR A 378 21.44 -25.88 5.86
C THR A 378 22.23 -26.94 5.11
N GLU A 379 21.60 -27.62 4.15
CA GLU A 379 22.18 -28.74 3.42
C GLU A 379 22.27 -28.44 1.91
N ILE A 380 23.27 -29.03 1.24
CA ILE A 380 23.35 -29.08 -0.23
C ILE A 380 23.09 -30.50 -0.70
N LYS A 381 21.98 -30.69 -1.42
CA LYS A 381 21.57 -31.92 -2.12
C LYS A 381 21.28 -33.13 -1.20
N ASP A 382 20.25 -33.88 -1.59
CA ASP A 382 19.88 -35.22 -1.11
C ASP A 382 19.58 -35.39 0.40
N LYS A 383 19.59 -34.30 1.18
CA LYS A 383 19.15 -34.26 2.58
C LYS A 383 18.12 -33.14 2.80
N GLU A 384 17.27 -33.34 3.78
CA GLU A 384 16.36 -32.31 4.29
C GLU A 384 17.16 -31.32 5.14
N SER A 385 16.87 -30.02 4.98
CA SER A 385 17.43 -28.99 5.86
C SER A 385 16.80 -29.04 7.25
N TYR A 386 17.48 -28.42 8.22
CA TYR A 386 16.95 -28.24 9.56
C TYR A 386 16.27 -26.86 9.70
N PRO A 387 15.26 -26.75 10.58
CA PRO A 387 14.65 -25.46 10.89
C PRO A 387 15.69 -24.48 11.44
N LEU A 388 15.67 -23.24 10.98
CA LEU A 388 16.59 -22.19 11.43
C LEU A 388 15.96 -21.37 12.55
N SER A 389 16.75 -21.06 13.57
CA SER A 389 16.35 -20.13 14.62
C SER A 389 16.35 -18.69 14.11
N TYR A 390 15.55 -17.82 14.73
CA TYR A 390 15.34 -16.44 14.29
C TYR A 390 16.61 -15.64 14.07
N ASP A 391 17.59 -15.78 14.96
CA ASP A 391 18.90 -15.13 14.90
C ASP A 391 19.77 -15.59 13.71
N LYS A 392 19.53 -16.81 13.19
CA LYS A 392 20.27 -17.41 12.07
C LYS A 392 19.68 -17.07 10.69
N PHE A 393 18.48 -16.49 10.63
CA PHE A 393 17.89 -16.13 9.34
C PHE A 393 18.75 -15.13 8.57
N SER A 394 19.03 -15.47 7.32
CA SER A 394 19.69 -14.60 6.35
C SER A 394 18.80 -13.41 5.97
N THR A 395 19.42 -12.33 5.52
CA THR A 395 18.72 -11.15 5.00
C THR A 395 19.29 -10.74 3.65
N SER A 396 19.88 -11.67 2.90
CA SER A 396 20.64 -11.35 1.68
C SER A 396 19.70 -11.00 0.53
N PHE A 397 18.66 -11.80 0.26
CA PHE A 397 17.66 -11.51 -0.76
C PHE A 397 17.00 -10.14 -0.59
N THR A 398 16.97 -9.34 -1.66
CA THR A 398 16.15 -8.12 -1.78
C THR A 398 14.65 -8.42 -1.63
N GLU A 399 13.81 -7.39 -1.50
CA GLU A 399 12.36 -7.60 -1.38
C GLU A 399 11.77 -8.26 -2.65
N ASP A 400 12.28 -7.88 -3.83
CA ASP A 400 11.86 -8.46 -5.11
C ASP A 400 12.37 -9.90 -5.28
N GLU A 401 13.63 -10.19 -4.90
CA GLU A 401 14.14 -11.57 -4.88
C GLU A 401 13.36 -12.44 -3.88
N CYS A 402 13.03 -11.92 -2.70
CA CYS A 402 12.17 -12.61 -1.74
C CYS A 402 10.82 -12.97 -2.37
N LEU A 403 10.19 -12.04 -3.09
CA LEU A 403 8.92 -12.28 -3.78
C LEU A 403 9.05 -13.40 -4.83
N ASP A 404 10.10 -13.38 -5.65
CA ASP A 404 10.36 -14.36 -6.70
C ASP A 404 10.64 -15.76 -6.14
N VAL A 405 11.55 -15.87 -5.17
CA VAL A 405 12.01 -17.15 -4.62
C VAL A 405 10.94 -17.78 -3.71
N ILE A 406 10.19 -16.97 -2.92
CA ILE A 406 9.01 -17.47 -2.18
C ILE A 406 7.99 -18.02 -3.16
N SER A 407 7.78 -17.34 -4.29
CA SER A 407 6.87 -17.83 -5.32
C SER A 407 7.31 -19.17 -5.89
N GLU A 408 8.58 -19.31 -6.28
CA GLU A 408 9.10 -20.59 -6.76
C GLU A 408 8.84 -21.71 -5.73
N CYS A 409 9.11 -21.43 -4.45
CA CYS A 409 8.80 -22.28 -3.32
C CYS A 409 7.31 -22.70 -3.24
N THR A 410 6.38 -21.77 -3.44
CA THR A 410 4.93 -22.05 -3.45
C THR A 410 4.58 -23.16 -4.43
N TYR A 411 5.15 -23.11 -5.63
CA TYR A 411 4.78 -24.02 -6.71
C TYR A 411 5.53 -25.34 -6.66
N ILE A 412 6.85 -25.34 -6.45
CA ILE A 412 7.65 -26.56 -6.69
C ILE A 412 8.05 -27.32 -5.44
N ARG A 413 7.92 -26.77 -4.22
CA ARG A 413 8.48 -27.40 -3.00
C ARG A 413 8.05 -28.85 -2.81
N ARG A 414 6.78 -29.15 -3.14
CA ARG A 414 6.17 -30.48 -3.02
C ARG A 414 6.56 -31.43 -4.16
N SER A 415 7.04 -30.90 -5.29
CA SER A 415 7.56 -31.67 -6.43
C SER A 415 9.03 -32.05 -6.27
N CYS A 416 9.73 -31.45 -5.31
CA CYS A 416 11.14 -31.69 -5.10
C CYS A 416 11.38 -32.92 -4.23
N GLU A 417 12.45 -33.65 -4.53
CA GLU A 417 12.92 -34.77 -3.72
C GLU A 417 14.35 -34.46 -3.20
N PRO A 418 14.59 -34.51 -1.87
CA PRO A 418 13.56 -34.44 -0.81
C PRO A 418 12.74 -33.14 -0.89
N ASN A 419 11.54 -33.17 -0.28
CA ASN A 419 10.59 -32.05 -0.22
C ASN A 419 11.25 -30.84 0.44
N MET A 420 11.05 -29.66 -0.12
CA MET A 420 11.69 -28.42 0.34
C MET A 420 10.84 -27.63 1.34
N TYR A 421 10.09 -28.31 2.21
CA TYR A 421 9.17 -27.62 3.13
C TYR A 421 9.92 -26.71 4.10
N ILE A 422 10.99 -27.23 4.71
CA ILE A 422 11.76 -26.53 5.74
C ILE A 422 12.53 -25.36 5.13
N GLU A 423 13.19 -25.57 3.98
CA GLU A 423 13.94 -24.52 3.28
C GLU A 423 13.02 -23.37 2.86
N CYS A 424 11.84 -23.68 2.31
CA CYS A 424 10.86 -22.68 1.92
C CYS A 424 10.22 -21.97 3.12
N GLN A 425 10.05 -22.66 4.25
CA GLN A 425 9.60 -22.05 5.51
C GLN A 425 10.66 -21.09 6.06
N ASN A 426 11.93 -21.53 6.12
CA ASN A 426 13.07 -20.71 6.53
C ASN A 426 13.19 -19.44 5.67
N LEU A 427 13.09 -19.58 4.34
CA LEU A 427 13.10 -18.45 3.40
C LEU A 427 11.99 -17.44 3.73
N LYS A 428 10.75 -17.92 3.90
CA LYS A 428 9.59 -17.05 4.16
C LYS A 428 9.78 -16.27 5.45
N LEU A 429 10.20 -16.94 6.52
CA LEU A 429 10.46 -16.31 7.82
C LEU A 429 11.66 -15.34 7.76
N ALA A 430 12.70 -15.67 7.00
CA ALA A 430 13.85 -14.80 6.77
C ALA A 430 13.47 -13.50 6.04
N CYS A 431 12.68 -13.61 4.97
CA CYS A 431 12.15 -12.47 4.24
C CYS A 431 11.20 -11.62 5.11
N HIS A 432 10.35 -12.27 5.90
CA HIS A 432 9.48 -11.59 6.87
C HIS A 432 10.30 -10.78 7.89
N LYS A 433 11.29 -11.40 8.52
CA LYS A 433 12.22 -10.73 9.45
C LYS A 433 12.92 -9.54 8.81
N LYS A 434 13.43 -9.69 7.58
CA LYS A 434 14.05 -8.59 6.84
C LYS A 434 13.08 -7.42 6.66
N LYS A 435 11.80 -7.71 6.38
CA LYS A 435 10.76 -6.68 6.25
C LYS A 435 10.50 -5.96 7.56
N GLU A 436 10.42 -6.69 8.67
CA GLU A 436 10.29 -6.14 10.01
C GLU A 436 11.49 -5.24 10.38
N ASP A 437 12.72 -5.69 10.08
CA ASP A 437 13.93 -4.87 10.27
C ASP A 437 13.86 -3.56 9.47
N GLN A 438 13.38 -3.60 8.22
CA GLN A 438 13.18 -2.40 7.40
C GLN A 438 12.14 -1.44 7.98
N LEU A 439 11.06 -1.96 8.55
CA LEU A 439 10.06 -1.14 9.22
C LEU A 439 10.66 -0.50 10.47
N PHE A 440 11.44 -1.24 11.26
CA PHE A 440 12.16 -0.71 12.41
C PHE A 440 13.15 0.41 12.04
N ILE A 441 13.90 0.28 10.93
CA ILE A 441 14.77 1.36 10.42
C ILE A 441 13.97 2.64 10.20
N LYS A 442 12.79 2.55 9.58
CA LYS A 442 11.91 3.70 9.34
C LYS A 442 11.44 4.34 10.65
N LEU A 443 11.25 3.56 11.71
CA LEU A 443 10.85 4.05 13.04
C LEU A 443 11.98 4.81 13.75
N ILE A 444 13.19 4.25 13.77
CA ILE A 444 14.37 4.88 14.40
C ILE A 444 14.76 6.15 13.65
N GLY A 445 14.63 6.13 12.33
CA GLY A 445 14.59 7.32 11.49
C GLY A 445 15.89 7.68 10.78
N SER A 446 15.77 8.78 10.03
CA SER A 446 16.73 9.31 9.05
C SER A 446 18.19 9.39 9.45
N GLN A 447 18.47 9.60 10.74
CA GLN A 447 19.82 9.84 11.22
C GLN A 447 20.73 8.62 11.07
N LEU A 448 20.17 7.40 11.02
CA LEU A 448 20.93 6.17 10.75
C LEU A 448 21.61 6.19 9.38
N TYR A 449 20.92 6.71 8.36
CA TYR A 449 21.48 6.79 7.01
C TYR A 449 22.74 7.66 6.98
N ARG A 450 22.77 8.76 7.76
CA ARG A 450 23.94 9.67 7.83
C ARG A 450 25.20 9.00 8.36
N LEU A 451 25.08 7.96 9.18
CA LEU A 451 26.23 7.25 9.73
C LEU A 451 27.01 6.47 8.67
N ASN A 452 26.37 6.14 7.55
CA ASN A 452 27.03 5.48 6.42
C ASN A 452 28.09 6.38 5.73
N LYS A 453 28.16 7.67 6.09
CA LYS A 453 29.21 8.60 5.66
C LYS A 453 30.47 8.58 6.54
N LEU A 454 30.45 7.91 7.69
CA LEU A 454 31.60 7.88 8.59
C LEU A 454 32.69 6.93 8.04
N GLU A 455 33.95 7.37 8.09
CA GLU A 455 35.11 6.67 7.53
C GLU A 455 35.51 5.39 8.28
N SER A 456 35.12 5.24 9.56
CA SER A 456 35.49 4.08 10.40
C SER A 456 34.25 3.28 10.82
N ASN A 457 34.34 1.96 10.64
CA ASN A 457 33.29 1.00 11.02
C ASN A 457 32.95 1.06 12.51
N VAL A 458 33.95 1.23 13.39
CA VAL A 458 33.72 1.29 14.86
C VAL A 458 32.91 2.53 15.22
N LYS A 459 33.32 3.71 14.75
CA LYS A 459 32.59 4.97 14.99
C LYS A 459 31.17 4.94 14.41
N ARG A 460 30.97 4.23 13.30
CA ARG A 460 29.65 4.03 12.66
C ARG A 460 28.74 3.20 13.55
N VAL A 461 29.23 2.06 14.05
CA VAL A 461 28.46 1.17 14.93
C VAL A 461 28.13 1.89 16.23
N ASP A 462 29.08 2.54 16.90
CA ASP A 462 28.82 3.28 18.15
C ASP A 462 27.84 4.44 17.97
N GLY A 463 28.00 5.19 16.86
CA GLY A 463 27.05 6.24 16.49
C GLY A 463 25.64 5.68 16.26
N CYS A 464 25.53 4.51 15.64
CA CYS A 464 24.25 3.85 15.41
C CYS A 464 23.63 3.40 16.73
N GLN A 465 24.41 2.78 17.60
CA GLN A 465 23.94 2.33 18.91
C GLN A 465 23.35 3.49 19.71
N ARG A 466 24.03 4.65 19.72
CA ARG A 466 23.54 5.86 20.39
C ARG A 466 22.18 6.31 19.84
N ILE A 467 22.03 6.37 18.52
CA ILE A 467 20.76 6.76 17.88
C ILE A 467 19.66 5.76 18.22
N VAL A 468 19.95 4.46 18.14
CA VAL A 468 19.00 3.40 18.48
C VAL A 468 18.55 3.57 19.94
N MET A 469 19.47 3.68 20.90
CA MET A 469 19.13 3.85 22.31
C MET A 469 18.31 5.12 22.57
N GLU A 470 18.68 6.26 21.98
CA GLU A 470 17.92 7.51 22.13
C GLU A 470 16.50 7.41 21.58
N LYS A 471 16.32 6.73 20.46
CA LYS A 471 14.99 6.53 19.85
C LYS A 471 14.16 5.51 20.60
N CYS A 472 14.79 4.42 21.03
CA CYS A 472 14.20 3.42 21.91
C CYS A 472 13.66 4.05 23.20
N ALA A 473 14.41 4.98 23.78
CA ALA A 473 13.97 5.71 24.96
C ALA A 473 12.78 6.66 24.73
N ALA A 474 12.63 7.17 23.51
CA ALA A 474 11.50 8.03 23.15
C ALA A 474 10.21 7.25 22.83
N PHE A 475 10.29 5.94 22.57
CA PHE A 475 9.12 5.14 22.29
C PHE A 475 8.26 4.98 23.54
N LYS A 476 7.02 5.48 23.46
CA LYS A 476 6.01 5.34 24.51
C LYS A 476 5.17 4.06 24.38
N ASN A 477 5.45 3.24 23.36
CA ASN A 477 4.62 2.10 22.97
C ASN A 477 5.14 0.83 23.64
N ASN A 478 4.22 0.00 24.14
CA ASN A 478 4.49 -1.32 24.72
C ASN A 478 4.63 -2.39 23.63
N ASP A 479 5.24 -2.07 22.50
CA ASP A 479 5.46 -3.04 21.43
C ASP A 479 6.70 -3.89 21.75
N ILE A 480 6.52 -5.19 21.91
CA ILE A 480 7.61 -6.06 22.34
C ILE A 480 8.67 -6.21 21.29
N GLU A 481 8.29 -6.19 20.01
CA GLU A 481 9.23 -6.40 18.92
C GLU A 481 10.22 -5.23 18.89
N ILE A 482 9.69 -4.01 19.03
CA ILE A 482 10.49 -2.80 19.20
C ILE A 482 11.37 -2.92 20.45
N PHE A 483 10.79 -3.31 21.60
CA PHE A 483 11.53 -3.47 22.85
C PHE A 483 12.71 -4.43 22.70
N MET A 484 12.50 -5.59 22.08
CA MET A 484 13.52 -6.61 21.86
C MET A 484 14.66 -6.11 20.96
N ARG A 485 14.31 -5.39 19.89
CA ARG A 485 15.29 -4.74 19.01
C ARG A 485 16.11 -3.68 19.75
N CYS A 486 15.52 -3.05 20.76
CA CYS A 486 16.19 -2.07 21.62
C CYS A 486 17.13 -2.69 22.66
N LEU A 487 16.98 -3.98 23.00
CA LEU A 487 17.85 -4.65 23.98
C LEU A 487 19.27 -4.88 23.46
N TRP A 488 19.47 -5.07 22.15
CA TRP A 488 20.79 -5.29 21.54
C TRP A 488 21.13 -4.25 20.44
N PRO A 489 21.45 -2.99 20.81
CA PRO A 489 21.76 -1.92 19.85
C PRO A 489 22.88 -2.28 18.88
N LYS A 490 23.93 -2.97 19.32
CA LYS A 490 25.05 -3.38 18.48
C LYS A 490 24.63 -4.35 17.38
N GLU A 491 23.91 -5.42 17.74
CA GLU A 491 23.47 -6.46 16.81
C GLU A 491 22.50 -5.89 15.77
N ILE A 492 21.53 -5.05 16.21
CA ILE A 492 20.61 -4.41 15.28
C ILE A 492 21.38 -3.48 14.34
N CYS A 493 22.32 -2.67 14.82
CA CYS A 493 23.11 -1.75 13.98
C CYS A 493 23.90 -2.46 12.88
N LEU A 494 24.51 -3.62 13.17
CA LEU A 494 25.20 -4.44 12.16
C LEU A 494 24.23 -4.98 11.09
N ARG A 495 22.99 -5.32 11.47
CA ARG A 495 21.94 -5.69 10.51
C ARG A 495 21.48 -4.49 9.69
N LEU A 496 21.23 -3.35 10.34
CA LEU A 496 20.74 -2.13 9.67
C LEU A 496 21.72 -1.65 8.62
N GLU A 497 23.03 -1.73 8.86
CA GLU A 497 24.06 -1.34 7.90
C GLU A 497 23.93 -2.10 6.56
N LYS A 498 23.75 -3.43 6.62
CA LYS A 498 23.56 -4.26 5.42
C LYS A 498 22.27 -3.90 4.69
N ILE A 499 21.18 -3.72 5.43
CA ILE A 499 19.87 -3.38 4.87
C ILE A 499 19.89 -2.00 4.22
N ILE A 500 20.44 -0.99 4.89
CA ILE A 500 20.58 0.37 4.37
C ILE A 500 21.42 0.35 3.09
N SER A 501 22.53 -0.38 3.08
CA SER A 501 23.41 -0.46 1.90
C SER A 501 22.70 -1.11 0.70
N ALA A 502 21.93 -2.18 0.93
CA ALA A 502 21.11 -2.80 -0.12
C ALA A 502 20.03 -1.84 -0.64
N GLN A 503 19.27 -1.20 0.26
CA GLN A 503 18.23 -0.22 -0.13
C GLN A 503 18.78 0.93 -0.98
N LEU A 504 19.99 1.41 -0.66
CA LEU A 504 20.63 2.48 -1.42
C LEU A 504 21.03 2.04 -2.82
N LYS A 505 21.55 0.81 -2.95
CA LYS A 505 21.89 0.22 -4.25
C LYS A 505 20.64 0.02 -5.12
N ASP A 506 19.57 -0.53 -4.53
CA ASP A 506 18.30 -0.77 -5.22
C ASP A 506 17.67 0.56 -5.69
N LEU A 507 17.62 1.56 -4.81
CA LEU A 507 17.11 2.89 -5.15
C LEU A 507 17.94 3.55 -6.24
N GLU A 508 19.27 3.41 -6.19
CA GLU A 508 20.15 3.93 -7.23
C GLU A 508 19.90 3.27 -8.59
N GLN A 509 19.72 1.94 -8.63
CA GLN A 509 19.40 1.22 -9.86
C GLN A 509 18.08 1.71 -10.45
N VAL A 510 17.01 1.77 -9.65
CA VAL A 510 15.70 2.23 -10.11
C VAL A 510 15.76 3.68 -10.61
N LEU A 511 16.44 4.57 -9.88
CA LEU A 511 16.63 5.96 -10.31
C LEU A 511 17.44 6.08 -11.61
N ASN A 512 18.35 5.16 -11.91
CA ASN A 512 19.07 5.17 -13.18
C ASN A 512 18.16 4.82 -14.35
N GLU A 513 17.14 3.99 -14.13
CA GLU A 513 16.24 3.52 -15.17
C GLU A 513 15.12 4.53 -15.47
N VAL A 514 14.55 5.19 -14.44
CA VAL A 514 13.29 5.94 -14.63
C VAL A 514 13.37 7.45 -14.43
N ARG A 515 14.45 8.01 -13.86
CA ARG A 515 14.47 9.43 -13.43
C ARG A 515 14.23 10.45 -14.54
N ASP A 516 14.63 10.14 -15.77
CA ASP A 516 14.62 11.08 -16.89
C ASP A 516 13.24 11.14 -17.56
N SER A 517 12.45 10.06 -17.45
CA SER A 517 11.10 9.98 -18.00
C SER A 517 10.14 9.22 -17.05
N PRO A 518 9.94 9.70 -15.81
CA PRO A 518 9.11 9.03 -14.83
C PRO A 518 7.64 9.05 -15.21
N ASN A 519 6.93 7.96 -14.90
CA ASN A 519 5.47 7.95 -14.93
C ASN A 519 4.89 8.52 -13.62
N GLU A 520 3.56 8.68 -13.55
CA GLU A 520 2.90 9.27 -12.38
C GLU A 520 3.06 8.45 -11.11
N LYS A 521 3.11 7.11 -11.20
CA LYS A 521 3.36 6.24 -10.05
C LYS A 521 4.80 6.37 -9.58
N ASP A 522 5.76 6.42 -10.50
CA ASP A 522 7.18 6.62 -10.19
C ASP A 522 7.38 7.96 -9.45
N CYS A 523 6.71 9.02 -9.92
CA CYS A 523 6.74 10.34 -9.29
C CYS A 523 6.16 10.37 -7.88
N ILE A 524 5.28 9.44 -7.51
CA ILE A 524 4.76 9.32 -6.14
C ILE A 524 5.74 8.50 -5.31
N LYS A 525 6.04 7.26 -5.74
CA LYS A 525 6.86 6.30 -4.99
C LYS A 525 8.30 6.79 -4.81
N LEU A 526 9.00 7.11 -5.90
CA LEU A 526 10.41 7.48 -5.83
C LEU A 526 10.64 8.88 -5.27
N LYS A 527 9.63 9.75 -5.31
CA LYS A 527 9.69 11.02 -4.61
C LYS A 527 9.66 10.81 -3.10
N GLU A 528 8.81 9.93 -2.59
CA GLU A 528 8.83 9.52 -1.17
C GLU A 528 10.21 8.96 -0.79
N ASP A 529 10.78 8.06 -1.60
CA ASP A 529 12.10 7.45 -1.34
C ASP A 529 13.24 8.50 -1.39
N CYS A 530 13.20 9.42 -2.36
CA CYS A 530 14.15 10.53 -2.47
C CYS A 530 14.03 11.55 -1.32
N ASP A 531 12.82 11.85 -0.87
CA ASP A 531 12.56 12.79 0.24
C ASP A 531 12.86 12.20 1.62
N GLY A 532 12.89 10.87 1.74
CA GLY A 532 13.39 10.15 2.91
C GLY A 532 14.87 9.81 2.78
N ILE A 533 15.16 8.58 2.35
CA ILE A 533 16.48 7.93 2.38
C ILE A 533 17.64 8.84 1.91
N LEU A 534 17.47 9.51 0.75
CA LEU A 534 18.55 10.28 0.13
C LEU A 534 18.68 11.71 0.65
N LYS A 535 17.57 12.36 0.97
CA LYS A 535 17.57 13.65 1.68
C LYS A 535 18.30 13.51 3.01
N ASP A 536 18.03 12.41 3.70
CA ASP A 536 18.58 12.12 5.01
C ASP A 536 20.08 11.87 4.96
N LEU A 537 20.58 11.26 3.89
CA LEU A 537 22.01 11.15 3.63
C LEU A 537 22.69 12.49 3.40
N GLY A 538 22.00 13.59 3.13
CA GLY A 538 22.63 14.84 2.73
C GLY A 538 23.48 14.67 1.46
N LEU A 539 23.12 13.69 0.63
CA LEU A 539 23.63 13.57 -0.72
C LEU A 539 22.67 14.43 -1.55
N ASN A 540 23.17 15.53 -2.11
CA ASN A 540 22.50 16.17 -3.25
C ASN A 540 22.60 15.20 -4.42
N ASN A 541 21.79 14.13 -4.38
CA ASN A 541 21.77 13.14 -5.42
C ASN A 541 21.13 13.82 -6.62
N GLY A 542 21.96 14.22 -7.59
CA GLY A 542 21.52 14.84 -8.84
C GLY A 542 20.38 14.05 -9.48
N LYS A 543 20.36 12.72 -9.31
CA LYS A 543 19.31 11.84 -9.80
C LYS A 543 17.93 12.15 -9.20
N CYS A 544 17.84 12.39 -7.89
CA CYS A 544 16.59 12.76 -7.22
C CYS A 544 16.15 14.18 -7.56
N VAL A 545 17.10 15.10 -7.74
CA VAL A 545 16.81 16.45 -8.21
C VAL A 545 16.19 16.37 -9.61
N THR A 546 16.83 15.65 -10.53
CA THR A 546 16.31 15.39 -11.88
C THR A 546 14.93 14.76 -11.86
N LEU A 547 14.71 13.72 -11.04
CA LEU A 547 13.39 13.10 -10.89
C LEU A 547 12.33 14.13 -10.47
N LYS A 548 12.60 14.93 -9.43
CA LYS A 548 11.66 15.94 -8.93
C LYS A 548 11.35 17.00 -9.98
N GLU A 549 12.37 17.49 -10.68
CA GLU A 549 12.23 18.45 -11.77
C GLU A 549 11.40 17.88 -12.92
N ARG A 550 11.68 16.64 -13.34
CA ARG A 550 10.91 15.93 -14.38
C ARG A 550 9.46 15.70 -13.96
N CYS A 551 9.23 15.27 -12.73
CA CYS A 551 7.87 15.08 -12.19
C CYS A 551 7.07 16.39 -12.16
N GLU A 552 7.68 17.50 -11.73
CA GLU A 552 6.99 18.80 -11.74
C GLU A 552 6.78 19.30 -13.18
N TYR A 553 7.75 19.12 -14.07
CA TYR A 553 7.62 19.42 -15.49
C TYR A 553 6.44 18.68 -16.14
N PHE A 554 6.31 17.37 -15.93
CA PHE A 554 5.19 16.60 -16.48
C PHE A 554 3.85 17.01 -15.88
N LYS A 555 3.80 17.34 -14.58
CA LYS A 555 2.59 17.86 -13.92
C LYS A 555 2.15 19.19 -14.54
N VAL A 556 3.05 20.17 -14.64
CA VAL A 556 2.80 21.48 -15.24
C VAL A 556 2.40 21.33 -16.73
N THR A 557 3.08 20.46 -17.47
CA THR A 557 2.78 20.22 -18.89
C THR A 557 1.39 19.61 -19.07
N ARG A 558 0.92 18.73 -18.17
CA ARG A 558 -0.46 18.23 -18.17
C ARG A 558 -1.47 19.34 -17.90
N GLU A 559 -1.20 20.26 -16.98
CA GLU A 559 -2.08 21.41 -16.73
C GLU A 559 -2.17 22.30 -17.97
N LEU A 560 -1.04 22.53 -18.64
CA LEU A 560 -0.97 23.30 -19.89
C LEU A 560 -1.75 22.63 -21.03
N LYS A 561 -1.65 21.30 -21.17
CA LYS A 561 -2.48 20.50 -22.09
C LYS A 561 -3.97 20.80 -21.88
N TYR A 562 -4.44 20.71 -20.64
CA TYR A 562 -5.85 20.98 -20.32
C TYR A 562 -6.24 22.45 -20.56
N ALA A 563 -5.32 23.40 -20.40
CA ALA A 563 -5.56 24.79 -20.75
C ALA A 563 -5.79 24.96 -22.26
N PHE A 564 -4.97 24.32 -23.11
CA PHE A 564 -5.17 24.32 -24.57
C PHE A 564 -6.49 23.63 -24.98
N LEU A 565 -6.82 22.48 -24.39
CA LEU A 565 -8.08 21.79 -24.69
C LEU A 565 -9.32 22.64 -24.34
N LYS A 566 -9.25 23.46 -23.28
CA LYS A 566 -10.34 24.37 -22.90
C LYS A 566 -10.57 25.52 -23.90
N GLU A 567 -9.55 25.90 -24.65
CA GLU A 567 -9.63 26.94 -25.69
C GLU A 567 -10.45 26.47 -26.92
N LYS A 568 -10.66 25.15 -27.07
CA LYS A 568 -11.41 24.54 -28.19
C LYS A 568 -10.82 24.89 -29.56
N SER A 569 -9.50 24.99 -29.63
CA SER A 569 -8.73 25.19 -30.86
C SER A 569 -8.12 23.87 -31.35
N ASP A 570 -7.46 23.90 -32.50
CA ASP A 570 -6.68 22.81 -33.08
C ASP A 570 -5.20 22.82 -32.65
N ALA A 571 -4.88 23.55 -31.57
CA ALA A 571 -3.52 23.75 -31.09
C ALA A 571 -2.77 22.43 -30.82
N LEU A 572 -3.45 21.36 -30.41
CA LEU A 572 -2.84 20.06 -30.12
C LEU A 572 -3.10 19.01 -31.21
N ALA A 573 -3.47 19.43 -32.43
CA ALA A 573 -3.72 18.48 -33.52
C ALA A 573 -2.45 17.81 -34.05
N ASP A 574 -1.37 18.59 -34.12
CA ASP A 574 -0.04 18.14 -34.52
C ASP A 574 1.04 18.97 -33.82
N ASN A 575 2.28 18.53 -33.94
CA ASN A 575 3.40 19.17 -33.27
C ASN A 575 3.66 20.59 -33.81
N GLU A 576 3.42 20.87 -35.10
CA GLU A 576 3.69 22.18 -35.69
C GLU A 576 2.72 23.24 -35.14
N LYS A 577 1.43 22.93 -35.14
CA LYS A 577 0.39 23.78 -34.55
C LYS A 577 0.60 23.98 -33.06
N CYS A 578 1.00 22.93 -32.35
CA CYS A 578 1.30 23.01 -30.93
C CYS A 578 2.46 23.96 -30.67
N MET A 579 3.56 23.83 -31.42
CA MET A 579 4.73 24.68 -31.25
C MET A 579 4.38 26.15 -31.48
N LYS A 580 3.58 26.45 -32.51
CA LYS A 580 3.10 27.81 -32.78
C LYS A 580 2.23 28.36 -31.64
N ALA A 581 1.23 27.60 -31.20
CA ALA A 581 0.31 28.00 -30.14
C ALA A 581 1.02 28.14 -28.78
N LEU A 582 1.98 27.25 -28.49
CA LEU A 582 2.83 27.29 -27.30
C LEU A 582 3.70 28.54 -27.30
N LYS A 583 4.38 28.84 -28.43
CA LYS A 583 5.19 30.05 -28.57
C LYS A 583 4.37 31.31 -28.33
N ASP A 584 3.21 31.45 -28.99
CA ASP A 584 2.32 32.61 -28.80
C ASP A 584 1.86 32.78 -27.35
N LYS A 585 1.65 31.66 -26.64
CA LYS A 585 1.24 31.67 -25.22
C LYS A 585 2.41 32.02 -24.30
N CYS A 586 3.60 31.49 -24.57
CA CYS A 586 4.83 31.79 -23.85
C CYS A 586 5.23 33.27 -23.99
N ASP A 587 5.11 33.85 -25.18
CA ASP A 587 5.41 35.26 -25.46
C ASP A 587 4.45 36.21 -24.74
N LYS A 588 3.22 35.78 -24.45
CA LYS A 588 2.25 36.53 -23.63
C LYS A 588 2.54 36.42 -22.13
N LEU A 589 3.13 35.31 -21.69
CA LEU A 589 3.40 35.02 -20.28
C LEU A 589 4.73 35.61 -19.79
N SER A 590 5.72 35.79 -20.66
CA SER A 590 7.02 36.41 -20.34
C SER A 590 6.92 37.84 -19.80
N LYS A 591 5.74 38.48 -19.90
CA LYS A 591 5.44 39.81 -19.36
C LYS A 591 4.95 39.82 -17.90
N LYS A 592 4.89 38.66 -17.21
CA LYS A 592 4.46 38.55 -15.79
C LYS A 592 5.51 37.82 -14.94
N GLU A 593 5.78 38.34 -13.74
CA GLU A 593 6.94 38.04 -12.88
C GLU A 593 7.05 36.62 -12.29
N LYS A 594 6.10 35.71 -12.55
CA LYS A 594 6.22 34.27 -12.22
C LYS A 594 5.48 33.41 -13.26
N ASN A 595 6.18 32.97 -14.31
CA ASN A 595 5.61 32.05 -15.28
C ASN A 595 5.78 30.59 -14.81
N LEU A 596 4.67 29.97 -14.37
CA LEU A 596 4.62 28.56 -13.98
C LEU A 596 5.01 27.60 -15.14
N TYR A 597 4.93 28.05 -16.39
CA TYR A 597 5.22 27.25 -17.59
C TYR A 597 6.62 27.48 -18.17
N HIS A 598 7.53 28.15 -17.44
CA HIS A 598 8.84 28.54 -17.96
C HIS A 598 9.62 27.37 -18.60
N VAL A 599 9.66 26.21 -17.94
CA VAL A 599 10.36 25.02 -18.46
C VAL A 599 9.70 24.48 -19.73
N SER A 600 8.37 24.39 -19.75
CA SER A 600 7.61 23.99 -20.95
C SER A 600 7.81 24.96 -22.12
N CYS A 601 7.97 26.25 -21.83
CA CYS A 601 8.28 27.28 -22.82
C CYS A 601 9.70 27.20 -23.39
N LEU A 602 10.65 26.67 -22.61
CA LEU A 602 12.02 26.40 -23.07
C LEU A 602 12.10 25.10 -23.88
N LEU A 603 11.42 24.05 -23.42
CA LEU A 603 11.43 22.70 -24.02
C LEU A 603 10.23 22.49 -24.95
N GLN A 604 10.01 23.41 -25.89
CA GLN A 604 8.77 23.44 -26.68
C GLN A 604 8.53 22.13 -27.46
N LYS A 605 9.58 21.57 -28.06
CA LYS A 605 9.50 20.33 -28.84
C LYS A 605 9.02 19.15 -27.98
N GLU A 606 9.72 18.90 -26.86
CA GLU A 606 9.37 17.83 -25.92
C GLU A 606 7.98 18.04 -25.32
N THR A 607 7.65 19.28 -24.94
CA THR A 607 6.35 19.65 -24.39
C THR A 607 5.24 19.34 -25.39
N CYS A 608 5.42 19.73 -26.65
CA CYS A 608 4.42 19.49 -27.70
C CYS A 608 4.28 18.03 -28.08
N GLU A 609 5.39 17.29 -28.20
CA GLU A 609 5.35 15.84 -28.43
C GLU A 609 4.53 15.13 -27.34
N PHE A 610 4.75 15.48 -26.07
CA PHE A 610 3.98 14.95 -24.95
C PHE A 610 2.50 15.36 -25.02
N MET A 611 2.18 16.65 -25.16
CA MET A 611 0.80 17.15 -25.13
C MET A 611 -0.04 16.61 -26.30
N VAL A 612 0.53 16.56 -27.51
CA VAL A 612 -0.13 16.07 -28.72
C VAL A 612 -0.39 14.57 -28.61
N LEU A 613 0.59 13.78 -28.15
CA LEU A 613 0.43 12.34 -27.93
C LEU A 613 -0.69 12.04 -26.92
N GLU A 614 -0.67 12.74 -25.79
CA GLU A 614 -1.69 12.63 -24.74
C GLU A 614 -3.09 13.06 -25.22
N ALA A 615 -3.19 14.15 -26.00
CA ALA A 615 -4.45 14.60 -26.58
C ALA A 615 -5.03 13.56 -27.54
N LYS A 616 -4.20 12.98 -28.42
CA LYS A 616 -4.60 11.87 -29.31
C LYS A 616 -5.09 10.65 -28.53
N ASN A 617 -4.39 10.27 -27.45
CA ASN A 617 -4.84 9.20 -26.56
C ASN A 617 -6.20 9.51 -25.93
N HIS A 618 -6.40 10.72 -25.41
CA HIS A 618 -7.70 11.15 -24.86
C HIS A 618 -8.81 11.11 -25.91
N CYS A 619 -8.55 11.52 -27.15
CA CYS A 619 -9.52 11.43 -28.24
C CYS A 619 -9.94 9.98 -28.52
N ASN A 620 -8.97 9.06 -28.57
CA ASN A 620 -9.22 7.64 -28.80
C ASN A 620 -10.02 7.00 -27.66
N ILE A 621 -9.63 7.29 -26.41
CA ILE A 621 -10.34 6.81 -25.21
C ILE A 621 -11.77 7.36 -25.19
N PHE A 622 -11.93 8.67 -25.45
CA PHE A 622 -13.23 9.31 -25.45
C PHE A 622 -14.18 8.72 -26.49
N LYS A 623 -13.70 8.49 -27.73
CA LYS A 623 -14.49 7.82 -28.78
C LYS A 623 -14.95 6.43 -28.31
N LYS A 624 -14.03 5.60 -27.83
CA LYS A 624 -14.32 4.24 -27.34
C LYS A 624 -15.33 4.25 -26.19
N ASN A 625 -15.17 5.16 -25.23
CA ASN A 625 -16.08 5.29 -24.10
C ASN A 625 -17.48 5.76 -24.55
N LEU A 626 -17.56 6.68 -25.52
CA LEU A 626 -18.82 7.19 -26.06
C LEU A 626 -19.61 6.08 -26.77
N GLU A 627 -18.92 5.24 -27.54
CA GLU A 627 -19.45 4.05 -28.20
C GLU A 627 -19.88 2.98 -27.17
N LYS A 628 -18.97 2.60 -26.26
CA LYS A 628 -19.21 1.58 -25.23
C LYS A 628 -20.43 1.89 -24.35
N HIS A 629 -20.60 3.15 -23.96
CA HIS A 629 -21.73 3.55 -23.13
C HIS A 629 -23.02 3.86 -23.92
N GLY A 630 -23.00 3.72 -25.25
CA GLY A 630 -24.16 3.93 -26.11
C GLY A 630 -24.71 5.36 -26.03
N ILE A 631 -23.84 6.35 -25.85
CA ILE A 631 -24.24 7.74 -25.54
C ILE A 631 -25.08 8.37 -26.66
N LEU A 632 -24.79 8.03 -27.92
CA LEU A 632 -25.54 8.52 -29.07
C LEU A 632 -26.99 8.01 -29.08
N ASN A 633 -27.22 6.77 -28.68
CA ASN A 633 -28.57 6.20 -28.62
C ASN A 633 -29.34 6.79 -27.42
N LYS A 634 -28.67 6.87 -26.24
CA LYS A 634 -29.22 7.48 -25.02
C LYS A 634 -29.53 8.98 -25.14
N THR A 635 -29.02 9.66 -26.17
CA THR A 635 -29.33 11.08 -26.43
C THR A 635 -30.40 11.28 -27.49
N LYS A 636 -30.85 10.22 -28.17
CA LYS A 636 -31.98 10.25 -29.11
C LYS A 636 -33.30 9.88 -28.43
N ASP A 637 -33.28 8.83 -27.60
CA ASP A 637 -34.50 8.16 -27.13
C ASP A 637 -34.62 8.14 -25.60
N SER A 638 -34.38 9.28 -24.92
CA SER A 638 -34.39 9.33 -23.45
C SER A 638 -35.00 10.60 -22.90
N ASN A 639 -35.35 10.56 -21.61
CA ASN A 639 -35.93 11.72 -20.93
C ASN A 639 -34.98 12.94 -20.95
N GLU A 640 -35.58 14.13 -20.94
CA GLU A 640 -34.89 15.41 -21.11
C GLU A 640 -33.81 15.66 -20.04
N THR A 641 -34.03 15.18 -18.81
CA THR A 641 -33.06 15.29 -17.70
C THR A 641 -31.79 14.49 -17.97
N LEU A 642 -31.92 13.26 -18.49
CA LEU A 642 -30.79 12.42 -18.85
C LEU A 642 -30.04 13.01 -20.06
N VAL A 643 -30.76 13.49 -21.06
CA VAL A 643 -30.17 14.17 -22.24
C VAL A 643 -29.38 15.41 -21.79
N LYS A 644 -29.95 16.27 -20.93
CA LYS A 644 -29.27 17.45 -20.35
C LYS A 644 -27.98 17.06 -19.62
N LYS A 645 -28.01 15.99 -18.80
CA LYS A 645 -26.80 15.48 -18.11
C LYS A 645 -25.74 14.95 -19.09
N LEU A 646 -26.14 14.14 -20.07
CA LEU A 646 -25.23 13.56 -21.05
C LEU A 646 -24.61 14.64 -21.96
N CYS A 647 -25.42 15.58 -22.44
CA CYS A 647 -24.96 16.71 -23.26
C CYS A 647 -24.02 17.63 -22.48
N THR A 648 -24.31 17.90 -21.20
CA THR A 648 -23.42 18.71 -20.34
C THR A 648 -22.05 18.05 -20.19
N THR A 649 -22.00 16.76 -19.92
CA THR A 649 -20.74 16.03 -19.71
C THR A 649 -20.04 15.73 -21.03
N TRP A 650 -20.62 14.87 -21.87
CA TRP A 650 -20.00 14.36 -23.10
C TRP A 650 -19.92 15.42 -24.20
N GLY A 651 -20.95 16.25 -24.35
CA GLY A 651 -20.94 17.34 -25.32
C GLY A 651 -19.87 18.40 -25.02
N SER A 652 -19.53 18.61 -23.75
CA SER A 652 -18.43 19.51 -23.38
C SER A 652 -17.07 18.96 -23.84
N TYR A 653 -16.80 17.66 -23.64
CA TYR A 653 -15.58 17.00 -24.09
C TYR A 653 -15.46 16.96 -25.61
N CYS A 654 -16.57 16.72 -26.33
CA CYS A 654 -16.57 16.82 -27.78
C CYS A 654 -16.07 18.17 -28.27
N ARG A 655 -16.53 19.28 -27.67
CA ARG A 655 -16.05 20.62 -28.05
C ARG A 655 -14.58 20.88 -27.74
N GLN A 656 -14.05 20.28 -26.67
CA GLN A 656 -12.64 20.44 -26.28
C GLN A 656 -11.71 19.63 -27.19
N LEU A 657 -12.14 18.44 -27.63
CA LEU A 657 -11.28 17.48 -28.33
C LEU A 657 -11.43 17.48 -29.85
N MET A 658 -12.61 17.81 -30.39
CA MET A 658 -12.91 17.55 -31.81
C MET A 658 -12.07 18.35 -32.81
N GLU A 659 -11.56 19.52 -32.42
CA GLU A 659 -10.65 20.31 -33.26
C GLU A 659 -9.21 19.78 -33.21
N ASN A 660 -8.82 19.13 -32.13
CA ASN A 660 -7.50 18.52 -31.96
C ASN A 660 -7.41 17.15 -32.64
N CYS A 661 -8.51 16.41 -32.77
CA CYS A 661 -8.52 15.09 -33.40
C CYS A 661 -9.68 14.94 -34.40
N PRO A 662 -9.70 15.74 -35.49
CA PRO A 662 -10.82 15.77 -36.41
C PRO A 662 -11.05 14.42 -37.10
N ASP A 663 -9.98 13.69 -37.44
CA ASP A 663 -10.11 12.37 -38.09
C ASP A 663 -10.75 11.33 -37.16
N THR A 664 -10.44 11.37 -35.86
CA THR A 664 -11.02 10.45 -34.89
C THR A 664 -12.47 10.79 -34.54
N LEU A 665 -12.79 12.08 -34.41
CA LEU A 665 -14.03 12.54 -33.76
C LEU A 665 -15.06 13.18 -34.71
N LYS A 666 -14.63 13.72 -35.85
CA LYS A 666 -15.52 14.37 -36.85
C LYS A 666 -15.82 13.51 -38.06
N LYS A 667 -14.94 12.58 -38.43
CA LYS A 667 -15.15 11.67 -39.57
C LYS A 667 -15.76 10.33 -39.12
N GLY A 668 -16.71 9.80 -39.89
CA GLY A 668 -17.28 8.47 -39.69
C GLY A 668 -16.36 7.34 -40.18
N SER A 669 -16.73 6.09 -39.91
CA SER A 669 -15.87 4.93 -40.10
C SER A 669 -15.79 4.46 -41.56
N ASN A 670 -16.83 4.69 -42.38
CA ASN A 670 -16.99 3.99 -43.66
C ASN A 670 -17.31 4.84 -44.92
N SER A 671 -17.22 6.18 -44.89
CA SER A 671 -17.21 6.99 -46.13
C SER A 671 -16.83 8.45 -45.88
N HIS A 672 -16.47 9.18 -46.95
CA HIS A 672 -16.23 10.63 -46.92
C HIS A 672 -17.41 11.48 -46.41
N ASN A 673 -18.62 10.91 -46.27
CA ASN A 673 -19.86 11.64 -45.96
C ASN A 673 -20.54 11.26 -44.63
N GLU A 674 -19.96 10.34 -43.85
CA GLU A 674 -20.57 9.91 -42.59
C GLU A 674 -20.10 10.81 -41.42
N LYS A 675 -21.06 11.37 -40.64
CA LYS A 675 -20.75 12.24 -39.49
C LYS A 675 -20.09 11.43 -38.38
N GLY A 676 -18.93 11.87 -37.89
CA GLY A 676 -18.27 11.29 -36.73
C GLY A 676 -19.04 11.49 -35.42
N VAL A 677 -18.67 10.72 -34.40
CA VAL A 677 -19.38 10.61 -33.11
C VAL A 677 -19.68 11.97 -32.44
N CYS A 678 -18.76 12.93 -32.52
CA CYS A 678 -18.97 14.23 -31.90
C CYS A 678 -19.90 15.15 -32.70
N LEU A 679 -19.93 15.03 -34.04
CA LEU A 679 -20.89 15.78 -34.84
C LEU A 679 -22.32 15.24 -34.62
N GLN A 680 -22.48 13.92 -34.52
CA GLN A 680 -23.75 13.31 -34.18
C GLN A 680 -24.23 13.72 -32.78
N LEU A 681 -23.36 13.65 -31.77
CA LEU A 681 -23.72 14.08 -30.41
C LEU A 681 -24.05 15.58 -30.36
N LYS A 682 -23.32 16.42 -31.11
CA LYS A 682 -23.61 17.85 -31.21
C LYS A 682 -25.01 18.09 -31.80
N ASP A 683 -25.41 17.32 -32.80
CA ASP A 683 -26.74 17.39 -33.40
C ASP A 683 -27.84 16.98 -32.40
N ASN A 684 -27.66 15.86 -31.69
CA ASN A 684 -28.60 15.40 -30.65
C ASN A 684 -28.77 16.42 -29.52
N CYS A 685 -27.69 17.12 -29.16
CA CYS A 685 -27.70 18.09 -28.07
C CYS A 685 -28.12 19.52 -28.48
N LYS A 686 -28.56 19.75 -29.73
CA LYS A 686 -28.87 21.10 -30.21
C LYS A 686 -29.91 21.83 -29.38
N SER A 687 -31.04 21.19 -29.06
CA SER A 687 -32.13 21.74 -28.25
C SER A 687 -31.62 22.26 -26.90
N PHE A 688 -30.84 21.44 -26.19
CA PHE A 688 -30.23 21.80 -24.91
C PHE A 688 -29.31 23.04 -24.98
N TRP A 689 -28.48 23.15 -26.01
CA TRP A 689 -27.56 24.31 -26.13
C TRP A 689 -28.26 25.60 -26.54
N VAL A 690 -29.42 25.49 -27.20
CA VAL A 690 -30.28 26.64 -27.51
C VAL A 690 -30.94 27.15 -26.23
N GLU A 691 -31.50 26.27 -25.40
CA GLU A 691 -32.10 26.62 -24.09
C GLU A 691 -31.08 27.23 -23.13
N LYS A 692 -29.88 26.66 -23.02
CA LYS A 692 -28.83 27.22 -22.14
C LYS A 692 -28.43 28.66 -22.52
N LYS A 693 -28.42 28.99 -23.81
CA LYS A 693 -28.17 30.37 -24.28
C LYS A 693 -29.33 31.34 -23.99
N VAL A 694 -30.53 30.82 -23.71
CA VAL A 694 -31.69 31.60 -23.30
C VAL A 694 -31.69 31.79 -21.76
N GLU A 695 -31.29 30.78 -20.98
CA GLU A 695 -31.11 30.89 -19.52
C GLU A 695 -29.93 31.81 -19.12
N ASP A 696 -28.83 31.83 -19.89
CA ASP A 696 -27.63 32.66 -19.61
C ASP A 696 -27.76 34.13 -20.11
N LYS A 697 -28.92 34.57 -20.63
CA LYS A 697 -29.16 35.98 -20.97
C LYS A 697 -29.68 36.73 -19.72
N PRO A 698 -29.04 37.84 -19.30
CA PRO A 698 -29.59 38.65 -18.21
C PRO A 698 -30.92 39.26 -18.67
N SER A 699 -31.96 39.08 -17.86
CA SER A 699 -33.24 39.74 -18.03
C SER A 699 -33.03 41.26 -18.07
N LYS A 700 -33.25 41.87 -19.23
CA LYS A 700 -33.39 43.32 -19.36
C LYS A 700 -34.74 43.70 -18.75
N GLU A 701 -34.73 44.31 -17.58
CA GLU A 701 -35.84 45.15 -17.14
C GLU A 701 -35.67 46.54 -17.78
N ASP A 702 -36.57 46.86 -18.71
CA ASP A 702 -36.78 48.23 -19.19
C ASP A 702 -37.58 49.00 -18.12
N GLY A 703 -37.04 50.14 -17.70
CA GLY A 703 -37.60 50.96 -16.63
C GLY A 703 -38.67 51.98 -17.04
N LYS A 704 -39.40 52.45 -16.03
CA LYS A 704 -39.90 53.83 -15.83
C LYS A 704 -40.19 54.00 -14.33
N LYS A 705 -39.38 54.79 -13.58
CA LYS A 705 -39.51 56.26 -13.25
C LYS A 705 -40.59 56.49 -12.17
N VAL A 706 -40.46 57.24 -11.06
CA VAL A 706 -39.59 58.35 -10.55
C VAL A 706 -39.75 58.35 -9.00
N GLU A 707 -38.76 58.66 -8.15
CA GLU A 707 -38.50 59.93 -7.38
C GLU A 707 -37.47 59.50 -6.30
N ASP A 708 -36.36 60.18 -5.98
CA ASP A 708 -36.14 61.59 -5.66
C ASP A 708 -34.64 61.99 -5.80
N LYS A 709 -34.40 63.30 -5.90
CA LYS A 709 -33.11 64.00 -5.71
C LYS A 709 -33.44 65.41 -5.17
N PRO A 710 -32.49 66.20 -4.61
CA PRO A 710 -31.24 65.90 -3.89
C PRO A 710 -30.98 66.89 -2.70
N SER A 711 -29.71 66.94 -2.23
CA SER A 711 -29.03 67.94 -1.34
C SER A 711 -28.95 67.52 0.13
N LYS A 712 -27.86 67.67 0.90
CA LYS A 712 -26.58 68.40 0.84
C LYS A 712 -25.71 67.81 1.97
N GLU A 713 -24.38 67.80 1.86
CA GLU A 713 -23.52 68.46 2.87
C GLU A 713 -22.05 68.52 2.44
N ASP A 714 -21.48 69.68 2.73
CA ASP A 714 -20.22 70.24 2.27
C ASP A 714 -19.00 69.76 3.07
N GLY A 715 -17.83 69.87 2.45
CA GLY A 715 -16.54 69.54 3.07
C GLY A 715 -15.88 70.70 3.83
N LYS A 716 -14.90 70.36 4.67
CA LYS A 716 -13.73 71.21 4.95
C LYS A 716 -12.51 70.38 5.41
N LYS A 717 -11.37 70.61 4.75
CA LYS A 717 -10.00 70.17 5.09
C LYS A 717 -9.37 71.04 6.20
N VAL A 718 -8.29 70.55 6.81
CA VAL A 718 -6.98 71.21 7.21
C VAL A 718 -6.34 70.33 8.32
N GLU A 719 -5.31 69.52 8.03
CA GLU A 719 -3.84 69.70 8.14
C GLU A 719 -3.18 69.41 9.51
N ASP A 720 -2.18 68.51 9.44
CA ASP A 720 -0.84 68.46 10.07
C ASP A 720 -0.53 68.19 11.56
N LYS A 721 0.33 67.15 11.70
CA LYS A 721 1.51 66.88 12.59
C LYS A 721 1.43 65.76 13.68
N PRO A 722 2.50 64.92 13.80
CA PRO A 722 2.75 63.92 14.87
C PRO A 722 3.55 64.55 16.04
N PRO A 723 3.73 63.99 17.28
CA PRO A 723 4.38 62.67 17.56
C PRO A 723 4.17 62.00 18.98
N LYS A 724 4.95 60.93 19.28
CA LYS A 724 5.50 60.43 20.59
C LYS A 724 4.60 59.71 21.61
N GLU A 725 4.91 58.43 21.92
CA GLU A 725 5.66 57.89 23.10
C GLU A 725 4.86 57.94 24.42
N ASP A 726 4.52 56.77 24.99
CA ASP A 726 4.99 56.37 26.33
C ASP A 726 4.44 55.01 26.82
N GLU A 727 5.31 54.35 27.59
CA GLU A 727 5.21 53.04 28.23
C GLU A 727 4.19 52.96 29.39
N LYS A 728 3.65 51.74 29.62
CA LYS A 728 3.52 51.01 30.92
C LYS A 728 2.48 49.88 30.75
N LYS A 729 2.89 48.60 30.78
CA LYS A 729 3.05 47.69 31.94
C LYS A 729 1.76 47.34 32.70
N VAL A 730 1.68 46.04 33.04
CA VAL A 730 0.85 45.29 34.02
C VAL A 730 -0.09 44.32 33.29
N GLU A 731 0.34 43.07 33.09
CA GLU A 731 0.07 41.89 33.95
C GLU A 731 -1.42 41.59 34.10
N ASP A 732 -1.91 40.49 33.51
CA ASP A 732 -2.74 39.54 34.25
C ASP A 732 -2.86 38.16 33.58
N LYS A 733 -2.89 37.14 34.44
CA LYS A 733 -3.04 35.70 34.16
C LYS A 733 -4.40 35.35 33.52
N PRO A 734 -4.51 34.19 32.84
CA PRO A 734 -5.72 33.80 32.14
C PRO A 734 -6.72 33.10 33.09
N SER A 735 -7.94 33.62 33.16
CA SER A 735 -9.11 32.88 33.64
C SER A 735 -9.90 32.31 32.47
N LYS A 736 -10.26 31.03 32.62
CA LYS A 736 -11.13 30.24 31.76
C LYS A 736 -12.46 30.96 31.51
N GLU A 737 -12.91 31.00 30.26
CA GLU A 737 -14.33 30.87 29.96
C GLU A 737 -14.55 30.25 28.58
N GLU A 738 -15.52 29.35 28.55
CA GLU A 738 -15.95 28.52 27.44
C GLU A 738 -16.64 29.38 26.37
N VAL A 739 -16.33 29.14 25.09
CA VAL A 739 -17.14 29.64 23.97
C VAL A 739 -17.60 28.46 23.12
N LYS A 740 -18.92 28.30 23.11
CA LYS A 740 -19.71 27.40 22.24
C LYS A 740 -19.52 27.74 20.75
N PRO A 741 -19.82 26.79 19.85
CA PRO A 741 -19.24 26.74 18.50
C PRO A 741 -19.89 27.73 17.54
N ASN A 742 -19.08 28.35 16.68
CA ASN A 742 -19.56 29.08 15.52
C ASN A 742 -19.92 28.10 14.39
N GLU A 743 -21.17 28.18 13.94
CA GLU A 743 -21.65 27.66 12.67
C GLU A 743 -20.89 28.32 11.51
N GLY A 744 -20.50 27.53 10.50
CA GLY A 744 -19.91 28.09 9.28
C GLY A 744 -19.59 27.05 8.21
N MET A 745 -20.36 27.11 7.11
CA MET A 745 -20.09 26.52 5.79
C MET A 745 -20.48 25.04 5.55
N LYS A 746 -21.79 24.84 5.31
CA LYS A 746 -22.33 23.71 4.51
C LYS A 746 -21.87 23.85 3.05
N ILE A 747 -20.98 22.98 2.59
CA ILE A 747 -20.64 22.84 1.18
C ILE A 747 -21.44 21.67 0.59
N ARG A 748 -22.18 21.96 -0.49
CA ARG A 748 -23.07 21.04 -1.21
C ARG A 748 -22.26 19.99 -2.00
N ILE A 749 -22.64 18.73 -1.81
CA ILE A 749 -22.14 17.55 -2.54
C ILE A 749 -22.76 17.55 -3.96
N PRO A 750 -22.00 17.40 -5.07
CA PRO A 750 -22.58 17.29 -6.41
C PRO A 750 -23.13 15.88 -6.73
N ASP A 751 -24.31 15.86 -7.37
CA ASP A 751 -25.18 14.72 -7.70
C ASP A 751 -24.63 13.69 -8.73
N MET A 752 -23.52 13.02 -8.42
CA MET A 752 -23.04 11.87 -9.23
C MET A 752 -23.26 10.50 -8.60
N ILE A 753 -23.64 10.40 -7.31
CA ILE A 753 -23.76 9.09 -6.62
C ILE A 753 -25.19 8.49 -6.70
N LYS A 754 -26.22 9.25 -7.10
CA LYS A 754 -27.61 8.74 -7.11
C LYS A 754 -28.04 7.92 -8.33
N ILE A 755 -27.23 7.77 -9.39
CA ILE A 755 -27.70 7.16 -10.66
C ILE A 755 -27.31 5.68 -10.84
N MET A 756 -26.40 5.11 -10.06
CA MET A 756 -26.14 3.66 -10.14
C MET A 756 -27.10 2.79 -9.29
N LEU A 757 -27.87 3.39 -8.38
CA LEU A 757 -28.80 2.67 -7.48
C LEU A 757 -30.28 2.74 -7.90
N LEU A 758 -30.60 3.37 -9.04
CA LEU A 758 -31.98 3.51 -9.54
C LEU A 758 -32.24 2.75 -10.86
N GLY A 759 -31.35 1.80 -11.22
CA GLY A 759 -31.52 0.91 -12.38
C GLY A 759 -32.19 -0.43 -12.09
N VAL A 760 -32.54 -0.71 -10.82
CA VAL A 760 -33.26 -1.92 -10.41
C VAL A 760 -34.48 -1.48 -9.64
N ILE A 761 -35.57 -1.21 -10.36
CA ILE A 761 -36.99 -1.28 -9.99
C ILE A 761 -37.74 -0.68 -11.19
N VAL A 762 -38.80 -1.35 -11.63
CA VAL A 762 -39.66 -1.10 -12.81
C VAL A 762 -39.21 -1.76 -14.12
N MET A 763 -39.41 -3.07 -14.22
CA MET A 763 -40.44 -3.64 -15.10
C MET A 763 -41.00 -4.88 -14.39
N GLY A 764 -42.27 -4.80 -13.99
CA GLY A 764 -43.02 -5.90 -13.38
C GLY A 764 -44.01 -6.52 -14.37
N MET A 765 -44.55 -7.68 -13.99
CA MET A 765 -45.41 -8.60 -14.74
C MET A 765 -44.70 -9.52 -15.71
#